data_AF-A0A024TZ68-F1
#
_entry.id   AF-A0A024TZ68-F1
#
_cell.length_a   1.000
_cell.length_b   1.000
_cell.length_c   1.000
_cell.angle_alpha   90.00
_cell.angle_beta   90.00
_cell.angle_gamma   90.00
#
_symmetry.space_group_name_H-M   'P 1'
#
loop_
_entity.id
_entity.type
_entity.pdbx_description
1 polymer ?
#
loop_
_entity_poly.entity_id
_entity_poly.type
_entity_poly.pdbx_seq_one_letter_code
_entity_poly.pdbx_strand_id
1 'polypeptide(L)'
;MGKVKKRRNISHKNIAPPTGGPSQAEIDDAMEGLDDEVDANDGSTAIDAAVHGKKQVPDFLSGLTNLQGSVREATCVALASFFAGDGTPDKLKMLQKLLHAGLLKKLLPRAVDPSTLVRLHAVGALRNISAFGGLDVSESMTNEDIMTPCIKLVIEYATENLDVKATPHAVPILEQVFALLTNLCESCSLALIQVTHQRHVLLPAMLRSLHLPKQPLLHLETMKLLLVLSDNNPDLIQSLPAELPLTLLQILQAPEHSTKLRLTAIGVAINLPNVLDNAQSVEMLLPVLQSAVAYDPIGVVGQAQAASEQWALSQEDYGTVEVYADDDVDEKEHVDKVKKAVAVVRSWRDNVHILTLGLELLSNMLANVDSGDVDEWASDDEDGMEAAAQAQGTTEVCRPVSVPAQVFGAQNILPHVYSIVQSVVTVPAHLAAPVVDDFAAIRERALNCLTNLTAHLSVADLTRGCDLNQVFRVVLALYADVQVKHEESKAMFQPDQASTGDVDAAVMAALSALVLRSVDDNIPLEVAPEHLGAVLASAQASPSVEARSCAVRLIGTLGKKPHSLPENKVLATCLSTVLRDTDLAVVCEVLNALFDIYSDEQYDAVFHEVNFLTALEHVSAGMKSKIKSEAKSLDRELIAHAKETRLNLLRFIKYKKQHQRR
;
A
#
# COMPACT_ATOMS: atom_id res chain seq x y z
N MET A 1 29.08 52.61 -39.60
CA MET A 1 28.97 51.18 -39.26
C MET A 1 29.18 51.03 -37.76
N GLY A 2 28.11 50.86 -36.98
CA GLY A 2 28.18 50.60 -35.54
C GLY A 2 27.26 49.43 -35.23
N LYS A 3 27.84 48.26 -34.90
CA LYS A 3 27.09 47.06 -34.55
C LYS A 3 26.40 47.28 -33.20
N VAL A 4 25.07 47.32 -33.19
CA VAL A 4 24.25 47.28 -31.98
C VAL A 4 24.43 45.90 -31.33
N LYS A 5 24.98 45.88 -30.11
CA LYS A 5 25.09 44.65 -29.30
C LYS A 5 23.68 44.17 -28.95
N LYS A 6 23.33 42.93 -29.34
CA LYS A 6 22.17 42.21 -28.82
C LYS A 6 22.25 42.20 -27.29
N ARG A 7 21.20 42.67 -26.60
CA ARG A 7 20.99 42.40 -25.18
C ARG A 7 20.87 40.88 -25.02
N ARG A 8 21.66 40.29 -24.14
CA ARG A 8 21.53 38.88 -23.75
C ARG A 8 20.20 38.75 -23.00
N ASN A 9 19.34 37.83 -23.43
CA ASN A 9 18.27 37.30 -22.58
C ASN A 9 18.93 36.68 -21.35
N ILE A 10 18.66 37.23 -20.19
CA ILE A 10 19.01 36.63 -18.91
C ILE A 10 17.82 35.72 -18.57
N SER A 11 18.08 34.42 -18.51
CA SER A 11 17.11 33.41 -18.06
C SER A 11 16.77 33.67 -16.59
N HIS A 12 15.49 33.67 -16.23
CA HIS A 12 14.99 33.87 -14.87
C HIS A 12 15.41 32.79 -13.86
N LYS A 13 16.04 31.70 -14.31
CA LYS A 13 16.74 30.75 -13.43
C LYS A 13 17.70 31.44 -12.43
N ASN A 14 18.27 32.60 -12.80
CA ASN A 14 19.29 33.27 -11.99
C ASN A 14 18.78 34.47 -11.18
N ILE A 15 17.47 34.64 -10.97
CA ILE A 15 16.94 35.74 -10.16
C ILE A 15 16.75 35.30 -8.71
N ALA A 16 17.57 35.85 -7.82
CA ALA A 16 17.40 35.70 -6.38
C ALA A 16 16.02 36.26 -5.95
N PRO A 17 15.23 35.53 -5.14
CA PRO A 17 13.98 36.06 -4.62
C PRO A 17 14.22 37.38 -3.87
N PRO A 18 13.28 38.34 -3.92
CA PRO A 18 13.44 39.67 -3.32
C PRO A 18 13.68 39.66 -1.81
N THR A 19 13.48 38.50 -1.16
CA THR A 19 13.72 38.23 0.26
C THR A 19 15.14 37.77 0.58
N GLY A 20 16.02 37.57 -0.41
CA GLY A 20 17.41 37.13 -0.22
C GLY A 20 17.58 35.65 0.15
N GLY A 21 16.55 34.82 -0.06
CA GLY A 21 16.65 33.36 0.02
C GLY A 21 17.31 32.74 -1.22
N PRO A 22 17.71 31.47 -1.18
CA PRO A 22 18.29 30.79 -2.33
C PRO A 22 17.24 30.62 -3.44
N SER A 23 17.59 30.86 -4.71
CA SER A 23 16.73 30.53 -5.85
C SER A 23 16.68 29.01 -6.06
N GLN A 24 15.66 28.50 -6.77
CA GLN A 24 15.60 27.07 -7.10
C GLN A 24 16.84 26.62 -7.89
N ALA A 25 17.35 27.47 -8.79
CA ALA A 25 18.58 27.18 -9.52
C ALA A 25 19.83 27.26 -8.62
N GLU A 26 19.86 28.11 -7.58
CA GLU A 26 20.97 28.11 -6.62
C GLU A 26 20.95 26.85 -5.74
N ILE A 27 19.76 26.30 -5.48
CA ILE A 27 19.62 25.01 -4.83
C ILE A 27 20.08 23.92 -5.80
N ASP A 28 19.58 23.89 -7.02
CA ASP A 28 19.97 22.90 -8.05
C ASP A 28 21.49 22.95 -8.36
N ASP A 29 22.08 24.14 -8.54
CA ASP A 29 23.52 24.34 -8.80
C ASP A 29 24.39 23.98 -7.57
N ALA A 30 23.96 24.35 -6.35
CA ALA A 30 24.65 23.93 -5.13
C ALA A 30 24.54 22.42 -4.89
N MET A 31 23.57 21.76 -5.54
CA MET A 31 23.36 20.32 -5.49
C MET A 31 24.12 19.57 -6.59
N GLU A 32 24.33 20.16 -7.78
CA GLU A 32 25.22 19.62 -8.84
C GLU A 32 26.69 19.57 -8.38
N GLY A 33 27.16 20.57 -7.62
CA GLY A 33 28.53 20.60 -7.08
C GLY A 33 28.86 19.49 -6.05
N LEU A 34 27.87 18.70 -5.62
CA LEU A 34 28.06 17.55 -4.73
C LEU A 34 28.31 16.24 -5.49
N ASP A 35 28.24 16.23 -6.83
CA ASP A 35 28.53 15.06 -7.66
C ASP A 35 30.03 14.95 -8.01
N ASP A 36 30.74 16.07 -8.06
CA ASP A 36 32.16 16.13 -8.48
C ASP A 36 33.17 15.53 -7.47
N GLU A 37 32.77 15.22 -6.22
CA GLU A 37 33.69 14.69 -5.19
C GLU A 37 33.62 13.16 -4.98
N VAL A 38 32.69 12.45 -5.63
CA VAL A 38 32.51 11.00 -5.41
C VAL A 38 33.40 10.13 -6.30
N ASP A 39 33.93 10.68 -7.40
CA ASP A 39 34.82 9.96 -8.34
C ASP A 39 36.32 10.08 -8.00
N ALA A 40 36.70 10.80 -6.95
CA ALA A 40 38.11 10.98 -6.57
C ALA A 40 38.69 9.81 -5.73
N ASN A 41 38.20 8.59 -5.93
CA ASN A 41 38.72 7.39 -5.25
C ASN A 41 39.62 6.54 -6.16
N ASP A 42 40.34 7.18 -7.09
CA ASP A 42 41.45 6.55 -7.80
C ASP A 42 42.79 7.11 -7.26
N GLY A 43 43.56 6.21 -6.65
CA GLY A 43 44.60 6.57 -5.70
C GLY A 43 45.71 7.44 -6.26
N SER A 44 45.94 8.61 -5.66
CA SER A 44 47.28 9.12 -5.42
C SER A 44 47.34 10.20 -4.33
N THR A 45 48.31 9.99 -3.42
CA THR A 45 48.91 10.95 -2.46
C THR A 45 48.06 11.47 -1.29
N ALA A 46 48.06 10.67 -0.22
CA ALA A 46 47.47 10.91 1.09
C ALA A 46 48.21 11.93 1.99
N ILE A 47 48.66 13.08 1.48
CA ILE A 47 49.36 14.09 2.32
C ILE A 47 48.69 15.48 2.33
N ASP A 48 47.86 15.83 1.34
CA ASP A 48 47.14 17.13 1.35
C ASP A 48 45.68 17.05 1.87
N ALA A 49 45.17 15.85 2.16
CA ALA A 49 43.79 15.64 2.64
C ALA A 49 43.52 16.17 4.06
N ALA A 50 44.54 16.61 4.81
CA ALA A 50 44.42 17.01 6.20
C ALA A 50 43.98 18.47 6.42
N VAL A 51 43.82 19.29 5.37
CA VAL A 51 43.54 20.73 5.52
C VAL A 51 42.17 21.16 4.97
N HIS A 52 41.44 20.36 4.18
CA HIS A 52 40.15 20.79 3.59
C HIS A 52 38.93 19.89 3.89
N GLY A 53 39.06 18.85 4.72
CA GLY A 53 37.95 17.94 5.06
C GLY A 53 36.97 18.45 6.13
N LYS A 54 36.35 19.62 5.96
CA LYS A 54 35.03 19.87 6.58
C LYS A 54 34.00 19.58 5.52
N LYS A 55 33.18 18.53 5.71
CA LYS A 55 31.93 18.33 4.94
C LYS A 55 31.24 19.69 4.84
N GLN A 56 31.33 20.36 3.68
CA GLN A 56 30.69 21.66 3.53
C GLN A 56 29.19 21.39 3.53
N VAL A 57 28.54 21.87 4.59
CA VAL A 57 27.08 21.95 4.62
C VAL A 57 26.69 22.77 3.38
N PRO A 58 25.77 22.28 2.52
CA PRO A 58 25.30 23.06 1.38
C PRO A 58 24.95 24.47 1.82
N ASP A 59 25.54 25.48 1.18
CA ASP A 59 25.51 26.87 1.66
C ASP A 59 24.07 27.37 1.86
N PHE A 60 23.11 26.88 1.08
CA PHE A 60 21.70 27.21 1.18
C PHE A 60 21.05 26.75 2.51
N LEU A 61 21.51 25.66 3.13
CA LEU A 61 21.02 25.21 4.45
C LEU A 61 21.38 26.19 5.57
N SER A 62 22.34 27.08 5.36
CA SER A 62 22.61 28.19 6.29
C SER A 62 21.43 29.16 6.39
N GLY A 63 20.62 29.26 5.31
CA GLY A 63 19.39 30.04 5.23
C GLY A 63 18.37 29.65 6.30
N LEU A 64 18.28 28.37 6.66
CA LEU A 64 17.43 27.89 7.76
C LEU A 64 17.82 28.47 9.12
N THR A 65 19.08 28.88 9.30
CA THR A 65 19.61 29.44 10.55
C THR A 65 19.84 30.95 10.47
N ASN A 66 19.40 31.61 9.39
CA ASN A 66 19.60 33.04 9.20
C ASN A 66 18.81 33.85 10.25
N LEU A 67 19.36 35.01 10.66
CA LEU A 67 18.70 35.91 11.61
C LEU A 67 17.42 36.52 11.02
N GLN A 68 17.36 36.72 9.71
CA GLN A 68 16.20 37.27 9.00
C GLN A 68 15.13 36.19 8.80
N GLY A 69 13.92 36.44 9.32
CA GLY A 69 12.79 35.51 9.20
C GLY A 69 12.38 35.23 7.74
N SER A 70 12.47 36.24 6.87
CA SER A 70 12.16 36.11 5.43
C SER A 70 13.09 35.14 4.70
N VAL A 71 14.38 35.10 5.08
CA VAL A 71 15.36 34.15 4.50
C VAL A 71 15.08 32.74 4.97
N ARG A 72 14.76 32.57 6.27
CA ARG A 72 14.36 31.25 6.81
C ARG A 72 13.10 30.73 6.13
N GLU A 73 12.11 31.60 5.95
CA GLU A 73 10.86 31.28 5.27
C GLU A 73 11.10 30.84 3.83
N ALA A 74 11.82 31.65 3.04
CA ALA A 74 12.14 31.33 1.64
C ALA A 74 12.90 29.99 1.52
N THR A 75 13.82 29.72 2.45
CA THR A 75 14.55 28.44 2.47
C THR A 75 13.61 27.26 2.77
N CYS A 76 12.64 27.42 3.67
CA CYS A 76 11.64 26.38 3.95
C CYS A 76 10.71 26.15 2.76
N VAL A 77 10.27 27.23 2.09
CA VAL A 77 9.45 27.15 0.88
C VAL A 77 10.17 26.38 -0.22
N ALA A 78 11.44 26.70 -0.46
CA ALA A 78 12.22 26.04 -1.50
C ALA A 78 12.45 24.55 -1.21
N LEU A 79 12.73 24.19 0.05
CA LEU A 79 12.78 22.78 0.48
C LEU A 79 11.43 22.06 0.28
N ALA A 80 10.32 22.70 0.62
CA ALA A 80 8.99 22.13 0.42
C ALA A 80 8.69 21.91 -1.06
N SER A 81 9.03 22.87 -1.93
CA SER A 81 8.86 22.74 -3.39
C SER A 81 9.73 21.62 -3.96
N PHE A 82 11.02 21.55 -3.60
CA PHE A 82 11.93 20.55 -4.14
C PHE A 82 11.50 19.11 -3.84
N PHE A 83 11.05 18.87 -2.60
CA PHE A 83 10.54 17.57 -2.15
C PHE A 83 9.03 17.39 -2.39
N ALA A 84 8.40 18.25 -3.19
CA ALA A 84 7.06 18.00 -3.69
C ALA A 84 7.09 17.00 -4.86
N GLY A 85 6.02 16.21 -4.99
CA GLY A 85 5.85 15.24 -6.08
C GLY A 85 6.56 13.91 -5.85
N ASP A 86 6.68 13.13 -6.93
CA ASP A 86 7.17 11.74 -6.87
C ASP A 86 8.70 11.64 -6.73
N GLY A 87 9.15 10.57 -6.09
CA GLY A 87 10.56 10.29 -5.82
C GLY A 87 11.34 9.77 -7.02
N THR A 88 12.22 10.58 -7.59
CA THR A 88 13.25 10.07 -8.50
C THR A 88 14.44 9.52 -7.69
N PRO A 89 15.15 8.49 -8.21
CA PRO A 89 16.35 7.95 -7.55
C PRO A 89 17.40 9.04 -7.24
N ASP A 90 17.51 10.05 -8.10
CA ASP A 90 18.45 11.15 -7.92
C ASP A 90 18.02 12.09 -6.78
N LYS A 91 16.72 12.43 -6.69
CA LYS A 91 16.20 13.20 -5.56
C LYS A 91 16.31 12.43 -4.24
N LEU A 92 16.19 11.09 -4.25
CA LEU A 92 16.42 10.25 -3.06
C LEU A 92 17.88 10.26 -2.60
N LYS A 93 18.83 10.08 -3.53
CA LYS A 93 20.27 10.25 -3.22
C LYS A 93 20.55 11.64 -2.68
N MET A 94 19.92 12.67 -3.27
CA MET A 94 20.07 14.05 -2.84
C MET A 94 19.53 14.26 -1.42
N LEU A 95 18.34 13.74 -1.11
CA LEU A 95 17.79 13.77 0.25
C LEU A 95 18.79 13.15 1.24
N GLN A 96 19.35 11.98 0.91
CA GLN A 96 20.34 11.33 1.76
C GLN A 96 21.56 12.23 1.99
N LYS A 97 22.10 12.89 0.95
CA LYS A 97 23.20 13.86 1.11
C LYS A 97 22.83 15.01 2.06
N LEU A 98 21.62 15.57 1.94
CA LEU A 98 21.15 16.66 2.82
C LEU A 98 20.96 16.20 4.27
N LEU A 99 20.43 15.00 4.49
CA LEU A 99 20.30 14.42 5.83
C LEU A 99 21.67 14.28 6.50
N HIS A 100 22.67 13.76 5.77
CA HIS A 100 24.06 13.68 6.25
C HIS A 100 24.68 15.05 6.52
N ALA A 101 24.25 16.09 5.81
CA ALA A 101 24.66 17.48 6.03
C ALA A 101 23.94 18.16 7.21
N GLY A 102 23.05 17.46 7.92
CA GLY A 102 22.34 17.97 9.09
C GLY A 102 21.10 18.80 8.76
N LEU A 103 20.39 18.45 7.67
CA LEU A 103 19.11 19.08 7.31
C LEU A 103 18.11 19.07 8.48
N LEU A 104 17.85 17.91 9.10
CA LEU A 104 16.86 17.79 10.18
C LEU A 104 17.22 18.67 11.39
N LYS A 105 18.49 18.63 11.83
CA LYS A 105 19.01 19.47 12.92
C LYS A 105 18.77 20.98 12.71
N LYS A 106 18.70 21.44 11.45
CA LYS A 106 18.45 22.84 11.10
C LYS A 106 16.97 23.15 10.86
N LEU A 107 16.23 22.20 10.29
CA LEU A 107 14.83 22.37 9.89
C LEU A 107 13.84 22.13 11.03
N LEU A 108 14.03 21.08 11.85
CA LEU A 108 13.13 20.76 12.97
C LEU A 108 12.90 21.95 13.92
N PRO A 109 13.94 22.72 14.33
CA PRO A 109 13.73 23.89 15.20
C PRO A 109 12.89 25.01 14.58
N ARG A 110 12.67 25.00 13.26
CA ARG A 110 11.85 25.99 12.56
C ARG A 110 10.35 25.74 12.72
N ALA A 111 9.93 24.54 13.12
CA ALA A 111 8.54 24.23 13.45
C ALA A 111 7.99 25.12 14.59
N VAL A 112 8.87 25.64 15.45
CA VAL A 112 8.53 26.54 16.59
C VAL A 112 9.17 27.92 16.46
N ASP A 113 9.47 28.37 15.24
CA ASP A 113 10.08 29.69 14.97
C ASP A 113 9.21 30.86 15.48
N PRO A 114 9.77 32.02 15.85
CA PRO A 114 8.93 33.18 16.19
C PRO A 114 7.99 33.64 15.06
N SER A 115 8.36 33.43 13.80
CA SER A 115 7.51 33.77 12.64
C SER A 115 6.54 32.63 12.32
N THR A 116 5.24 32.93 12.30
CA THR A 116 4.18 31.97 11.93
C THR A 116 4.33 31.44 10.51
N LEU A 117 4.79 32.27 9.57
CA LEU A 117 5.05 31.85 8.19
C LEU A 117 6.24 30.88 8.10
N VAL A 118 7.28 31.09 8.92
CA VAL A 118 8.39 30.14 8.99
C VAL A 118 7.91 28.81 9.55
N ARG A 119 7.06 28.81 10.59
CA ARG A 119 6.45 27.57 11.12
C ARG A 119 5.67 26.82 10.03
N LEU A 120 4.77 27.53 9.33
CA LEU A 120 3.93 26.95 8.28
C LEU A 120 4.77 26.24 7.22
N HIS A 121 5.75 26.93 6.65
CA HIS A 121 6.58 26.38 5.57
C HIS A 121 7.58 25.34 6.07
N ALA A 122 8.08 25.45 7.30
CA ALA A 122 8.95 24.44 7.89
C ALA A 122 8.23 23.10 8.09
N VAL A 123 7.01 23.13 8.65
CA VAL A 123 6.20 21.91 8.81
C VAL A 123 5.78 21.35 7.46
N GLY A 124 5.44 22.21 6.49
CA GLY A 124 5.17 21.78 5.11
C GLY A 124 6.36 21.10 4.44
N ALA A 125 7.57 21.63 4.63
CA ALA A 125 8.80 21.00 4.15
C ALA A 125 9.04 19.63 4.83
N LEU A 126 8.88 19.55 6.16
CA LEU A 126 9.02 18.31 6.91
C LEU A 126 8.01 17.24 6.46
N ARG A 127 6.75 17.63 6.23
CA ARG A 127 5.72 16.73 5.67
C ARG A 127 6.13 16.16 4.32
N ASN A 128 6.65 17.00 3.42
CA ASN A 128 7.10 16.54 2.11
C ASN A 128 8.32 15.63 2.22
N ILE A 129 9.29 15.99 3.07
CA ILE A 129 10.49 15.18 3.31
C ILE A 129 10.14 13.83 3.94
N SER A 130 9.17 13.75 4.86
CA SER A 130 8.75 12.47 5.46
C SER A 130 8.03 11.58 4.44
N ALA A 131 7.14 12.14 3.62
CA ALA A 131 6.49 11.40 2.54
C ALA A 131 7.51 10.90 1.50
N PHE A 132 8.47 11.74 1.15
CA PHE A 132 9.50 11.44 0.15
C PHE A 132 10.53 10.43 0.64
N GLY A 133 10.96 10.56 1.90
CA GLY A 133 11.99 9.72 2.51
C GLY A 133 11.51 8.40 3.11
N GLY A 134 10.19 8.22 3.24
CA GLY A 134 9.58 6.99 3.74
C GLY A 134 9.97 6.64 5.18
N LEU A 135 10.17 5.34 5.41
CA LEU A 135 10.42 4.72 6.73
C LEU A 135 11.64 5.34 7.43
N ASP A 136 12.81 5.32 6.77
CA ASP A 136 14.08 5.74 7.37
C ASP A 136 14.05 7.19 7.87
N VAL A 137 13.46 8.07 7.05
CA VAL A 137 13.41 9.50 7.36
C VAL A 137 12.38 9.78 8.44
N SER A 138 11.24 9.11 8.42
CA SER A 138 10.23 9.22 9.47
C SER A 138 10.76 8.75 10.83
N GLU A 139 11.52 7.65 10.86
CA GLU A 139 12.20 7.18 12.06
C GLU A 139 13.26 8.19 12.54
N SER A 140 14.08 8.72 11.62
CA SER A 140 15.08 9.74 11.96
C SER A 140 14.44 11.02 12.53
N MET A 141 13.31 11.49 11.98
CA MET A 141 12.61 12.67 12.49
C MET A 141 12.06 12.41 13.90
N THR A 142 11.47 11.24 14.13
CA THR A 142 10.95 10.83 15.45
C THR A 142 12.06 10.76 16.49
N ASN A 143 13.22 10.19 16.14
CA ASN A 143 14.39 10.12 17.02
C ASN A 143 15.00 11.50 17.31
N GLU A 144 14.85 12.48 16.41
CA GLU A 144 15.24 13.88 16.64
C GLU A 144 14.13 14.75 17.29
N ASP A 145 13.09 14.13 17.85
CA ASP A 145 12.01 14.79 18.63
C ASP A 145 11.17 15.81 17.84
N ILE A 146 10.72 15.44 16.62
CA ILE A 146 9.68 16.19 15.89
C ILE A 146 8.31 16.15 16.60
N MET A 147 8.08 15.17 17.47
CA MET A 147 6.79 14.99 18.13
C MET A 147 6.47 16.15 19.07
N THR A 148 7.42 16.58 19.90
CA THR A 148 7.23 17.71 20.82
C THR A 148 6.78 19.01 20.14
N PRO A 149 7.44 19.51 19.07
CA PRO A 149 6.98 20.70 18.37
C PRO A 149 5.63 20.49 17.66
N CYS A 150 5.35 19.32 17.08
CA CYS A 150 4.04 19.04 16.49
C CYS A 150 2.90 19.14 17.52
N ILE A 151 3.04 18.49 18.67
CA ILE A 151 2.03 18.52 19.73
C ILE A 151 1.85 19.94 20.29
N LYS A 152 2.94 20.71 20.43
CA LYS A 152 2.87 22.12 20.82
C LYS A 152 2.05 22.94 19.83
N LEU A 153 2.25 22.76 18.52
CA LEU A 153 1.48 23.46 17.50
C LEU A 153 0.00 23.09 17.54
N VAL A 154 -0.33 21.82 17.81
CA VAL A 154 -1.73 21.41 17.99
C VAL A 154 -2.35 22.10 19.21
N ILE A 155 -1.65 22.17 20.34
CA ILE A 155 -2.17 22.88 21.53
C ILE A 155 -2.41 24.35 21.19
N GLU A 156 -1.42 25.02 20.60
CA GLU A 156 -1.49 26.45 20.29
C GLU A 156 -2.63 26.79 19.32
N TYR A 157 -2.78 26.00 18.24
CA TYR A 157 -3.70 26.33 17.15
C TYR A 157 -5.04 25.62 17.18
N ALA A 158 -5.17 24.46 17.84
CA ALA A 158 -6.45 23.73 17.94
C ALA A 158 -7.09 23.81 19.33
N THR A 159 -6.30 23.79 20.40
CA THR A 159 -6.85 23.84 21.77
C THR A 159 -7.05 25.29 22.24
N GLU A 160 -6.02 26.13 22.09
CA GLU A 160 -6.00 27.48 22.66
C GLU A 160 -6.57 28.54 21.70
N ASN A 161 -6.11 28.57 20.43
CA ASN A 161 -6.36 29.69 19.52
C ASN A 161 -6.98 29.29 18.16
N LEU A 162 -7.95 28.38 18.15
CA LEU A 162 -8.68 27.99 16.93
C LEU A 162 -9.77 29.02 16.55
N ASP A 163 -9.41 30.30 16.48
CA ASP A 163 -10.25 31.35 15.87
C ASP A 163 -9.68 31.70 14.49
N VAL A 164 -10.29 31.15 13.45
CA VAL A 164 -9.91 31.29 12.05
C VAL A 164 -9.80 32.77 11.61
N LYS A 165 -10.49 33.70 12.27
CA LYS A 165 -10.41 35.14 11.97
C LYS A 165 -9.23 35.82 12.66
N ALA A 166 -8.88 35.39 13.86
CA ALA A 166 -7.81 35.99 14.65
C ALA A 166 -6.43 35.44 14.27
N THR A 167 -6.36 34.18 13.83
CA THR A 167 -5.12 33.48 13.50
C THR A 167 -5.19 32.91 12.06
N PRO A 168 -4.94 33.73 11.02
CA PRO A 168 -5.19 33.34 9.62
C PRO A 168 -4.37 32.14 9.15
N HIS A 169 -3.23 31.85 9.81
CA HIS A 169 -2.37 30.70 9.50
C HIS A 169 -2.63 29.47 10.37
N ALA A 170 -3.53 29.53 11.36
CA ALA A 170 -3.77 28.40 12.26
C ALA A 170 -4.27 27.15 11.52
N VAL A 171 -5.27 27.32 10.63
CA VAL A 171 -5.82 26.21 9.85
C VAL A 171 -4.77 25.61 8.91
N PRO A 172 -4.05 26.39 8.06
CA PRO A 172 -2.97 25.86 7.24
C PRO A 172 -1.88 25.15 8.05
N ILE A 173 -1.50 25.67 9.23
CA ILE A 173 -0.49 25.00 10.07
C ILE A 173 -1.02 23.65 10.57
N LEU A 174 -2.26 23.58 11.05
CA LEU A 174 -2.87 22.33 11.49
C LEU A 174 -2.99 21.31 10.36
N GLU A 175 -3.32 21.74 9.14
CA GLU A 175 -3.30 20.88 7.96
C GLU A 175 -1.92 20.23 7.74
N GLN A 176 -0.84 21.03 7.81
CA GLN A 176 0.52 20.51 7.67
C GLN A 176 0.92 19.58 8.82
N VAL A 177 0.55 19.94 10.06
CA VAL A 177 0.89 19.14 11.25
C VAL A 177 0.17 17.80 11.23
N PHE A 178 -1.12 17.74 10.93
CA PHE A 178 -1.86 16.48 10.87
C PHE A 178 -1.38 15.59 9.72
N ALA A 179 -1.06 16.17 8.56
CA ALA A 179 -0.46 15.42 7.46
C ALA A 179 0.93 14.86 7.83
N LEU A 180 1.79 15.66 8.49
CA LEU A 180 3.10 15.18 8.96
C LEU A 180 2.95 14.06 9.99
N LEU A 181 2.05 14.22 10.97
CA LEU A 181 1.77 13.19 11.97
C LEU A 181 1.26 11.90 11.34
N THR A 182 0.44 12.00 10.28
CA THR A 182 -0.04 10.84 9.51
C THR A 182 1.15 10.09 8.92
N ASN A 183 2.02 10.77 8.15
CA ASN A 183 3.21 10.15 7.55
C ASN A 183 4.11 9.47 8.60
N LEU A 184 4.36 10.15 9.73
CA LEU A 184 5.20 9.63 10.80
C LEU A 184 4.60 8.38 11.46
N CYS A 185 3.30 8.39 11.76
CA CYS A 185 2.63 7.26 12.39
C CYS A 185 2.50 6.04 11.46
N GLU A 186 2.27 6.25 10.15
CA GLU A 186 2.26 5.17 9.15
C GLU A 186 3.63 4.51 9.02
N SER A 187 4.70 5.31 9.15
CA SER A 187 6.07 4.88 8.84
C SER A 187 6.92 4.53 10.07
N CYS A 188 6.45 4.81 11.30
CA CYS A 188 7.24 4.64 12.51
C CYS A 188 6.35 4.26 13.71
N SER A 189 6.51 3.03 14.21
CA SER A 189 5.77 2.52 15.38
C SER A 189 6.03 3.33 16.65
N LEU A 190 7.25 3.85 16.84
CA LEU A 190 7.57 4.76 17.96
C LEU A 190 6.77 6.06 17.87
N ALA A 191 6.59 6.62 16.67
CA ALA A 191 5.78 7.82 16.47
C ALA A 191 4.31 7.54 16.84
N LEU A 192 3.76 6.42 16.40
CA LEU A 192 2.41 5.98 16.75
C LEU A 192 2.21 5.86 18.27
N ILE A 193 3.17 5.25 18.98
CA ILE A 193 3.16 5.15 20.45
C ILE A 193 3.19 6.54 21.10
N GLN A 194 4.12 7.41 20.68
CA GLN A 194 4.26 8.76 21.22
C GLN A 194 3.00 9.61 20.99
N VAL A 195 2.39 9.53 19.81
CA VAL A 195 1.11 10.17 19.49
C VAL A 195 -0.02 9.64 20.38
N THR A 196 -0.09 8.32 20.55
CA THR A 196 -1.12 7.68 21.38
C THR A 196 -1.03 8.09 22.85
N HIS A 197 0.18 8.35 23.38
CA HIS A 197 0.35 8.93 24.71
C HIS A 197 -0.21 10.36 24.82
N GLN A 198 -0.23 11.12 23.73
CA GLN A 198 -0.75 12.50 23.65
C GLN A 198 -2.24 12.56 23.26
N ARG A 199 -2.95 11.42 23.23
CA ARG A 199 -4.38 11.33 22.86
C ARG A 199 -5.31 12.29 23.60
N HIS A 200 -5.01 12.62 24.85
CA HIS A 200 -5.79 13.54 25.68
C HIS A 200 -5.77 15.00 25.16
N VAL A 201 -4.73 15.37 24.42
CA VAL A 201 -4.63 16.66 23.71
C VAL A 201 -5.16 16.53 22.29
N LEU A 202 -4.74 15.46 21.59
CA LEU A 202 -5.01 15.28 20.18
C LEU A 202 -6.48 15.02 19.87
N LEU A 203 -7.16 14.10 20.58
CA LEU A 203 -8.53 13.74 20.27
C LEU A 203 -9.49 14.95 20.37
N PRO A 204 -9.44 15.78 21.44
CA PRO A 204 -10.24 17.02 21.47
C PRO A 204 -9.89 18.01 20.36
N ALA A 205 -8.60 18.17 20.04
CA ALA A 205 -8.14 19.06 18.98
C ALA A 205 -8.65 18.61 17.59
N MET A 206 -8.61 17.31 17.32
CA MET A 206 -9.10 16.70 16.08
C MET A 206 -10.62 16.85 15.97
N LEU A 207 -11.37 16.54 17.04
CA LEU A 207 -12.82 16.70 17.06
C LEU A 207 -13.22 18.15 16.79
N ARG A 208 -12.56 19.11 17.44
CA ARG A 208 -12.79 20.54 17.22
C ARG A 208 -12.46 20.96 15.78
N SER A 209 -11.40 20.38 15.20
CA SER A 209 -11.01 20.64 13.80
C SER A 209 -12.06 20.11 12.81
N LEU A 210 -12.67 18.95 13.07
CA LEU A 210 -13.76 18.39 12.26
C LEU A 210 -15.07 19.20 12.35
N HIS A 211 -15.27 19.97 13.43
CA HIS A 211 -16.45 20.83 13.59
C HIS A 211 -16.29 22.22 12.95
N LEU A 212 -15.12 22.56 12.40
CA LEU A 212 -14.94 23.84 11.73
C LEU A 212 -15.68 23.88 10.38
N PRO A 213 -16.57 24.84 10.14
CA PRO A 213 -17.29 24.89 8.89
C PRO A 213 -16.36 25.24 7.73
N LYS A 214 -16.56 24.58 6.58
CA LYS A 214 -15.92 24.90 5.30
C LYS A 214 -14.38 24.76 5.29
N GLN A 215 -13.83 23.79 6.03
CA GLN A 215 -12.40 23.46 6.02
C GLN A 215 -12.14 22.04 5.46
N PRO A 216 -12.39 21.79 4.16
CA PRO A 216 -12.36 20.43 3.60
C PRO A 216 -10.98 19.77 3.68
N LEU A 217 -9.90 20.54 3.54
CA LEU A 217 -8.52 20.02 3.62
C LEU A 217 -8.18 19.63 5.06
N LEU A 218 -8.43 20.52 6.03
CA LEU A 218 -8.26 20.18 7.45
C LEU A 218 -9.09 18.97 7.87
N HIS A 219 -10.34 18.85 7.40
CA HIS A 219 -11.18 17.68 7.70
C HIS A 219 -10.57 16.40 7.16
N LEU A 220 -10.06 16.43 5.92
CA LEU A 220 -9.43 15.29 5.30
C LEU A 220 -8.16 14.87 6.04
N GLU A 221 -7.24 15.81 6.34
CA GLU A 221 -6.00 15.49 7.06
C GLU A 221 -6.26 15.03 8.50
N THR A 222 -7.29 15.60 9.15
CA THR A 222 -7.73 15.12 10.48
C THR A 222 -8.26 13.69 10.40
N MET A 223 -9.05 13.36 9.38
CA MET A 223 -9.65 12.02 9.22
C MET A 223 -8.60 10.97 8.86
N LYS A 224 -7.61 11.32 8.03
CA LYS A 224 -6.48 10.43 7.72
C LYS A 224 -5.66 10.11 8.97
N LEU A 225 -5.36 11.13 9.79
CA LEU A 225 -4.68 10.90 11.05
C LEU A 225 -5.51 10.01 11.98
N LEU A 226 -6.84 10.22 12.09
CA LEU A 226 -7.70 9.32 12.87
C LEU A 226 -7.66 7.89 12.35
N LEU A 227 -7.63 7.68 11.03
CA LEU A 227 -7.60 6.35 10.41
C LEU A 227 -6.36 5.58 10.82
N VAL A 228 -5.19 6.21 10.70
CA VAL A 228 -3.91 5.61 11.08
C VAL A 228 -3.87 5.34 12.58
N LEU A 229 -4.37 6.27 13.40
CA LEU A 229 -4.34 6.10 14.85
C LEU A 229 -5.33 5.07 15.36
N SER A 230 -6.48 4.88 14.70
CA SER A 230 -7.51 3.93 15.12
C SER A 230 -7.23 2.50 14.69
N ASP A 231 -6.34 2.30 13.72
CA ASP A 231 -5.96 0.96 13.26
C ASP A 231 -5.21 0.20 14.36
N ASN A 232 -5.80 -0.92 14.80
CA ASN A 232 -5.24 -1.83 15.80
C ASN A 232 -4.68 -1.17 17.08
N ASN A 233 -5.34 -0.10 17.57
CA ASN A 233 -4.87 0.71 18.69
C ASN A 233 -5.87 0.75 19.86
N PRO A 234 -5.85 -0.25 20.78
CA PRO A 234 -6.83 -0.33 21.87
C PRO A 234 -6.74 0.86 22.85
N ASP A 235 -5.54 1.40 23.09
CA ASP A 235 -5.34 2.53 24.00
C ASP A 235 -6.01 3.82 23.51
N LEU A 236 -5.95 4.06 22.20
CA LEU A 236 -6.69 5.16 21.57
C LEU A 236 -8.18 4.88 21.60
N ILE A 237 -8.61 3.68 21.17
CA ILE A 237 -10.03 3.30 21.05
C ILE A 237 -10.77 3.48 22.39
N GLN A 238 -10.15 3.07 23.50
CA GLN A 238 -10.72 3.23 24.85
C GLN A 238 -10.87 4.70 25.29
N SER A 239 -10.15 5.61 24.64
CA SER A 239 -10.11 7.04 24.98
C SER A 239 -10.89 7.92 23.99
N LEU A 240 -11.59 7.32 23.02
CA LEU A 240 -12.30 8.07 21.99
C LEU A 240 -13.46 8.90 22.58
N PRO A 241 -13.65 10.16 22.12
CA PRO A 241 -14.77 10.99 22.56
C PRO A 241 -16.12 10.37 22.20
N ALA A 242 -17.11 10.50 23.08
CA ALA A 242 -18.46 9.99 22.85
C ALA A 242 -19.16 10.66 21.65
N GLU A 243 -18.74 11.88 21.28
CA GLU A 243 -19.28 12.62 20.13
C GLU A 243 -18.71 12.16 18.78
N LEU A 244 -17.64 11.36 18.76
CA LEU A 244 -16.98 10.97 17.51
C LEU A 244 -17.91 10.20 16.56
N PRO A 245 -18.67 9.17 16.98
CA PRO A 245 -19.59 8.46 16.09
C PRO A 245 -20.64 9.38 15.43
N LEU A 246 -21.16 10.37 16.17
CA LEU A 246 -22.09 11.36 15.62
C LEU A 246 -21.41 12.28 14.60
N THR A 247 -20.16 12.66 14.85
CA THR A 247 -19.36 13.48 13.93
C THR A 247 -19.06 12.72 12.64
N LEU A 248 -18.68 11.45 12.74
CA LEU A 248 -18.50 10.57 11.58
C LEU A 248 -19.80 10.48 10.77
N LEU A 249 -20.93 10.29 11.45
CA LEU A 249 -22.23 10.22 10.78
C LEU A 249 -22.57 11.50 10.02
N GLN A 250 -22.34 12.67 10.63
CA GLN A 250 -22.56 13.97 9.97
C GLN A 250 -21.69 14.09 8.73
N ILE A 251 -20.41 13.68 8.80
CA ILE A 251 -19.50 13.71 7.65
C ILE A 251 -19.99 12.76 6.54
N LEU A 252 -20.43 11.55 6.91
CA LEU A 252 -20.94 10.56 5.96
C LEU A 252 -22.22 11.02 5.26
N GLN A 253 -23.09 11.76 5.94
CA GLN A 253 -24.38 12.19 5.40
C GLN A 253 -24.35 13.55 4.69
N ALA A 254 -23.29 14.34 4.87
CA ALA A 254 -23.16 15.67 4.25
C ALA A 254 -22.81 15.57 2.75
N PRO A 255 -23.71 16.00 1.84
CA PRO A 255 -23.49 15.89 0.39
C PRO A 255 -22.39 16.83 -0.14
N GLU A 256 -22.05 17.89 0.59
CA GLU A 256 -20.98 18.82 0.24
C GLU A 256 -19.57 18.27 0.50
N HIS A 257 -19.45 17.18 1.25
CA HIS A 257 -18.15 16.54 1.50
C HIS A 257 -17.74 15.66 0.33
N SER A 258 -16.44 15.69 0.03
CA SER A 258 -15.88 14.85 -1.03
C SER A 258 -16.04 13.37 -0.70
N THR A 259 -16.18 12.54 -1.73
CA THR A 259 -16.19 11.08 -1.59
C THR A 259 -14.94 10.58 -0.88
N LYS A 260 -13.79 11.20 -1.13
CA LYS A 260 -12.51 10.90 -0.46
C LYS A 260 -12.63 11.04 1.06
N LEU A 261 -13.12 12.18 1.57
CA LEU A 261 -13.31 12.40 3.01
C LEU A 261 -14.33 11.39 3.59
N ARG A 262 -15.44 11.16 2.88
CA ARG A 262 -16.49 10.22 3.32
C ARG A 262 -15.96 8.79 3.41
N LEU A 263 -15.14 8.34 2.46
CA LEU A 263 -14.49 7.03 2.50
C LEU A 263 -13.46 6.93 3.62
N THR A 264 -12.62 7.95 3.84
CA THR A 264 -11.70 7.95 4.99
C THR A 264 -12.46 7.87 6.31
N ALA A 265 -13.63 8.53 6.41
CA ALA A 265 -14.50 8.41 7.58
C ALA A 265 -15.09 7.00 7.76
N ILE A 266 -15.39 6.28 6.67
CA ILE A 266 -15.74 4.85 6.73
C ILE A 266 -14.57 4.04 7.27
N GLY A 267 -13.35 4.27 6.77
CA GLY A 267 -12.14 3.62 7.30
C GLY A 267 -12.00 3.79 8.82
N VAL A 268 -12.22 5.01 9.33
CA VAL A 268 -12.21 5.23 10.79
C VAL A 268 -13.34 4.46 11.46
N ALA A 269 -14.55 4.50 10.90
CA ALA A 269 -15.73 3.87 11.48
C ALA A 269 -15.59 2.35 11.59
N ILE A 270 -15.00 1.67 10.59
CA ILE A 270 -14.83 0.21 10.64
C ILE A 270 -13.81 -0.24 11.70
N ASN A 271 -12.88 0.64 12.08
CA ASN A 271 -11.94 0.41 13.17
C ASN A 271 -12.58 0.65 14.56
N LEU A 272 -13.79 1.20 14.65
CA LEU A 272 -14.46 1.44 15.91
C LEU A 272 -15.21 0.19 16.41
N PRO A 273 -15.21 -0.06 17.73
CA PRO A 273 -15.92 -1.21 18.30
C PRO A 273 -17.42 -1.22 17.97
N ASN A 274 -17.95 -2.41 17.66
CA ASN A 274 -19.37 -2.68 17.42
C ASN A 274 -20.01 -1.98 16.20
N VAL A 275 -19.24 -1.25 15.38
CA VAL A 275 -19.81 -0.57 14.20
C VAL A 275 -20.27 -1.60 13.17
N LEU A 276 -19.44 -2.58 12.86
CA LEU A 276 -19.77 -3.61 11.87
C LEU A 276 -20.77 -4.67 12.42
N ASP A 277 -20.88 -4.82 13.74
CA ASP A 277 -21.90 -5.67 14.39
C ASP A 277 -23.31 -5.04 14.31
N ASN A 278 -23.39 -3.73 14.12
CA ASN A 278 -24.65 -3.01 14.05
C ASN A 278 -25.12 -2.87 12.60
N ALA A 279 -26.15 -3.63 12.23
CA ALA A 279 -26.72 -3.63 10.88
C ALA A 279 -27.13 -2.23 10.37
N GLN A 280 -27.68 -1.37 11.24
CA GLN A 280 -28.06 0.00 10.85
C GLN A 280 -26.82 0.86 10.57
N SER A 281 -25.73 0.66 11.32
CA SER A 281 -24.48 1.36 11.08
C SER A 281 -23.88 0.94 9.74
N VAL A 282 -23.82 -0.37 9.48
CA VAL A 282 -23.38 -0.93 8.19
C VAL A 282 -24.22 -0.39 7.02
N GLU A 283 -25.54 -0.37 7.15
CA GLU A 283 -26.45 0.16 6.13
C GLU A 283 -26.12 1.61 5.74
N MET A 284 -25.62 2.42 6.67
CA MET A 284 -25.22 3.80 6.38
C MET A 284 -23.86 3.95 5.70
N LEU A 285 -22.99 2.93 5.76
CA LEU A 285 -21.69 2.93 5.07
C LEU A 285 -21.84 2.57 3.58
N LEU A 286 -22.76 1.65 3.27
CA LEU A 286 -22.89 1.03 1.94
C LEU A 286 -23.11 2.01 0.78
N PRO A 287 -23.95 3.07 0.88
CA PRO A 287 -24.18 3.97 -0.25
C PRO A 287 -22.92 4.71 -0.72
N VAL A 288 -22.03 5.06 0.21
CA VAL A 288 -20.75 5.72 -0.12
C VAL A 288 -19.80 4.73 -0.78
N LEU A 289 -19.70 3.51 -0.24
CA LEU A 289 -18.89 2.44 -0.83
C LEU A 289 -19.37 2.08 -2.24
N GLN A 290 -20.69 1.95 -2.43
CA GLN A 290 -21.29 1.69 -3.73
C GLN A 290 -20.99 2.82 -4.72
N SER A 291 -21.08 4.09 -4.28
CA SER A 291 -20.72 5.24 -5.13
C SER A 291 -19.24 5.27 -5.48
N ALA A 292 -18.35 4.75 -4.63
CA ALA A 292 -16.92 4.70 -4.89
C ALA A 292 -16.55 3.64 -5.96
N VAL A 293 -17.27 2.52 -5.97
CA VAL A 293 -17.10 1.44 -6.96
C VAL A 293 -18.01 1.59 -8.20
N ALA A 294 -18.72 2.71 -8.32
CA ALA A 294 -19.49 3.07 -9.51
C ALA A 294 -18.54 3.46 -10.65
N TYR A 295 -17.99 2.45 -11.31
CA TYR A 295 -16.93 2.60 -12.30
C TYR A 295 -17.48 2.88 -13.70
N ASP A 296 -17.00 3.96 -14.33
CA ASP A 296 -17.26 4.28 -15.74
C ASP A 296 -16.05 3.90 -16.60
N PRO A 297 -16.09 2.77 -17.34
CA PRO A 297 -14.95 2.30 -18.11
C PRO A 297 -14.47 3.28 -19.17
N ILE A 298 -15.41 3.97 -19.84
CA ILE A 298 -15.08 4.90 -20.94
C ILE A 298 -14.45 6.16 -20.36
N GLY A 299 -15.06 6.71 -19.30
CA GLY A 299 -14.53 7.87 -18.59
C GLY A 299 -13.13 7.62 -18.01
N VAL A 300 -12.89 6.45 -17.40
CA VAL A 300 -11.60 6.12 -16.77
C VAL A 300 -10.49 6.02 -17.81
N VAL A 301 -10.71 5.37 -18.96
CA VAL A 301 -9.71 5.31 -20.04
C VAL A 301 -9.38 6.71 -20.56
N GLY A 302 -10.40 7.56 -20.76
CA GLY A 302 -10.19 8.94 -21.20
C GLY A 302 -9.41 9.78 -20.18
N GLN A 303 -9.71 9.64 -18.88
CA GLN A 303 -8.98 10.33 -17.81
C GLN A 303 -7.53 9.84 -17.70
N ALA A 304 -7.30 8.52 -17.83
CA ALA A 304 -5.94 7.95 -17.81
C ALA A 304 -5.09 8.48 -18.97
N GLN A 305 -5.65 8.56 -20.18
CA GLN A 305 -4.97 9.12 -21.35
C GLN A 305 -4.65 10.61 -21.14
N ALA A 306 -5.61 11.40 -20.66
CA ALA A 306 -5.40 12.81 -20.37
C ALA A 306 -4.33 13.02 -19.29
N ALA A 307 -4.35 12.24 -18.22
CA ALA A 307 -3.33 12.28 -17.17
C ALA A 307 -1.95 11.89 -17.71
N SER A 308 -1.88 10.85 -18.55
CA SER A 308 -0.64 10.41 -19.19
C SER A 308 -0.04 11.48 -20.10
N GLU A 309 -0.85 12.12 -20.95
CA GLU A 309 -0.40 13.20 -21.83
C GLU A 309 0.12 14.42 -21.06
N GLN A 310 -0.48 14.72 -19.91
CA GLN A 310 -0.11 15.85 -19.06
C GLN A 310 0.98 15.48 -18.03
N TRP A 311 1.39 14.22 -17.93
CA TRP A 311 2.26 13.74 -16.86
C TRP A 311 3.61 14.45 -16.84
N ALA A 312 4.32 14.49 -17.97
CA ALA A 312 5.63 15.11 -18.03
C ALA A 312 5.57 16.60 -17.64
N LEU A 313 4.57 17.32 -18.16
CA LEU A 313 4.36 18.73 -17.86
C LEU A 313 3.96 18.96 -16.38
N SER A 314 3.24 18.01 -15.75
CA SER A 314 2.87 18.13 -14.35
C SER A 314 4.04 17.93 -13.38
N GLN A 315 5.14 17.32 -13.83
CA GLN A 315 6.35 17.14 -13.02
C GLN A 315 7.31 18.33 -13.10
N GLU A 316 7.05 19.29 -14.01
CA GLU A 316 7.89 20.48 -14.10
C GLU A 316 7.71 21.33 -12.83
N ASP A 317 8.83 21.67 -12.18
CA ASP A 317 8.82 22.51 -10.99
C ASP A 317 8.58 23.96 -11.41
N TYR A 318 7.43 24.50 -11.01
CA TYR A 318 7.08 25.90 -11.16
C TYR A 318 7.07 26.50 -9.76
N GLY A 319 8.22 27.05 -9.36
CA GLY A 319 8.44 27.58 -8.02
C GLY A 319 7.24 28.35 -7.47
N THR A 320 6.91 28.11 -6.20
CA THR A 320 5.74 28.68 -5.50
C THR A 320 5.81 30.19 -5.26
N VAL A 321 6.75 30.89 -5.89
CA VAL A 321 6.97 32.32 -5.68
C VAL A 321 6.12 33.11 -6.68
N GLU A 322 4.99 33.64 -6.20
CA GLU A 322 4.16 34.66 -6.87
C GLU A 322 4.89 36.01 -6.95
N VAL A 323 6.08 36.05 -7.54
CA VAL A 323 6.78 37.30 -7.87
C VAL A 323 7.22 37.23 -9.32
N TYR A 324 6.25 37.31 -10.22
CA TYR A 324 6.55 37.63 -11.61
C TYR A 324 6.77 39.14 -11.68
N ALA A 325 7.85 39.56 -12.34
CA ALA A 325 7.85 40.92 -12.88
C ALA A 325 6.66 41.01 -13.85
N ASP A 326 5.84 42.06 -13.74
CA ASP A 326 4.56 42.24 -14.49
C ASP A 326 4.70 42.19 -16.03
N ASP A 327 5.91 42.03 -16.57
CA ASP A 327 6.27 42.21 -17.97
C ASP A 327 6.54 40.90 -18.76
N ASP A 328 6.63 39.70 -18.15
CA ASP A 328 6.90 38.44 -18.87
C ASP A 328 5.66 37.56 -19.07
N VAL A 329 4.92 37.84 -20.17
CA VAL A 329 3.67 37.16 -20.54
C VAL A 329 3.88 35.66 -20.82
N ASP A 330 5.02 35.29 -21.39
CA ASP A 330 5.32 33.89 -21.78
C ASP A 330 5.50 32.97 -20.56
N GLU A 331 6.10 33.47 -19.48
CA GLU A 331 6.29 32.69 -18.23
C GLU A 331 4.97 32.46 -17.51
N LYS A 332 4.09 33.46 -17.49
CA LYS A 332 2.75 33.34 -16.91
C LYS A 332 1.90 32.31 -17.67
N GLU A 333 1.96 32.30 -19.01
CA GLU A 333 1.25 31.32 -19.82
C GLU A 333 1.77 29.88 -19.57
N HIS A 334 3.07 29.72 -19.42
CA HIS A 334 3.68 28.42 -19.10
C HIS A 334 3.24 27.92 -17.72
N VAL A 335 3.31 28.76 -16.68
CA VAL A 335 2.87 28.41 -15.33
C VAL A 335 1.39 28.00 -15.29
N ASP A 336 0.53 28.70 -16.03
CA ASP A 336 -0.89 28.34 -16.12
C ASP A 336 -1.10 26.99 -16.83
N LYS A 337 -0.24 26.62 -17.79
CA LYS A 337 -0.26 25.29 -18.41
C LYS A 337 0.16 24.21 -17.41
N VAL A 338 1.25 24.43 -16.65
CA VAL A 338 1.70 23.46 -15.64
C VAL A 338 0.65 23.27 -14.55
N LYS A 339 0.06 24.36 -14.02
CA LYS A 339 -1.04 24.28 -13.04
C LYS A 339 -2.22 23.45 -13.54
N LYS A 340 -2.58 23.58 -14.82
CA LYS A 340 -3.63 22.77 -15.44
C LYS A 340 -3.21 21.29 -15.54
N ALA A 341 -1.97 21.01 -15.96
CA ALA A 341 -1.44 19.65 -16.01
C ALA A 341 -1.46 18.97 -14.63
N VAL A 342 -0.98 19.67 -13.60
CA VAL A 342 -1.04 19.21 -12.20
C VAL A 342 -2.47 18.93 -11.76
N ALA A 343 -3.43 19.80 -12.11
CA ALA A 343 -4.82 19.57 -11.76
C ALA A 343 -5.41 18.32 -12.44
N VAL A 344 -5.08 18.06 -13.71
CA VAL A 344 -5.52 16.86 -14.44
C VAL A 344 -4.94 15.60 -13.80
N VAL A 345 -3.63 15.56 -13.57
CA VAL A 345 -2.95 14.41 -12.96
C VAL A 345 -3.44 14.17 -11.52
N ARG A 346 -3.62 15.24 -10.74
CA ARG A 346 -4.17 15.14 -9.39
C ARG A 346 -5.60 14.61 -9.38
N SER A 347 -6.44 15.06 -10.30
CA SER A 347 -7.81 14.54 -10.43
C SER A 347 -7.83 13.05 -10.76
N TRP A 348 -6.93 12.60 -11.63
CA TRP A 348 -6.76 11.18 -11.92
C TRP A 348 -6.35 10.38 -10.67
N ARG A 349 -5.28 10.80 -9.99
CA ARG A 349 -4.79 10.15 -8.76
C ARG A 349 -5.83 10.14 -7.64
N ASP A 350 -6.60 11.21 -7.49
CA ASP A 350 -7.70 11.27 -6.52
C ASP A 350 -8.80 10.27 -6.85
N ASN A 351 -9.16 10.09 -8.14
CA ASN A 351 -10.15 9.09 -8.56
C ASN A 351 -9.65 7.65 -8.38
N VAL A 352 -8.39 7.38 -8.74
CA VAL A 352 -7.74 6.08 -8.48
C VAL A 352 -7.80 5.76 -6.99
N HIS A 353 -7.38 6.70 -6.14
CA HIS A 353 -7.39 6.52 -4.69
C HIS A 353 -8.79 6.28 -4.12
N ILE A 354 -9.81 7.01 -4.59
CA ILE A 354 -11.21 6.80 -4.19
C ILE A 354 -11.65 5.37 -4.53
N LEU A 355 -11.33 4.91 -5.74
CA LEU A 355 -11.69 3.57 -6.19
C LEU A 355 -10.96 2.49 -5.40
N THR A 356 -9.64 2.61 -5.23
CA THR A 356 -8.82 1.61 -4.52
C THR A 356 -9.18 1.55 -3.03
N LEU A 357 -9.41 2.70 -2.38
CA LEU A 357 -9.86 2.76 -0.99
C LEU A 357 -11.27 2.17 -0.83
N GLY A 358 -12.18 2.44 -1.78
CA GLY A 358 -13.52 1.84 -1.77
C GLY A 358 -13.48 0.31 -1.86
N LEU A 359 -12.66 -0.23 -2.77
CA LEU A 359 -12.45 -1.66 -2.94
C LEU A 359 -11.78 -2.31 -1.71
N GLU A 360 -10.80 -1.64 -1.13
CA GLU A 360 -10.14 -2.07 0.11
C GLU A 360 -11.11 -2.13 1.29
N LEU A 361 -11.89 -1.07 1.54
CA LEU A 361 -12.84 -1.04 2.63
C LEU A 361 -13.91 -2.13 2.48
N LEU A 362 -14.42 -2.35 1.25
CA LEU A 362 -15.31 -3.48 0.96
C LEU A 362 -14.65 -4.83 1.26
N SER A 363 -13.41 -4.99 0.82
CA SER A 363 -12.62 -6.22 1.04
C SER A 363 -12.40 -6.48 2.53
N ASN A 364 -12.04 -5.45 3.30
CA ASN A 364 -11.80 -5.53 4.75
C ASN A 364 -13.07 -5.84 5.52
N MET A 365 -14.21 -5.23 5.15
CA MET A 365 -15.50 -5.53 5.78
C MET A 365 -15.98 -6.96 5.50
N LEU A 366 -15.53 -7.59 4.41
CA LEU A 366 -15.83 -8.98 4.05
C LEU A 366 -14.83 -9.98 4.62
N ALA A 367 -13.59 -9.54 4.89
CA ALA A 367 -12.52 -10.41 5.34
C ALA A 367 -12.86 -11.00 6.70
N ASN A 368 -12.99 -12.33 6.76
CA ASN A 368 -13.00 -13.04 8.02
C ASN A 368 -11.55 -13.17 8.48
N VAL A 369 -11.07 -12.21 9.27
CA VAL A 369 -9.77 -12.35 9.95
C VAL A 369 -9.97 -13.38 11.06
N ASP A 370 -9.70 -14.65 10.80
CA ASP A 370 -9.74 -15.67 11.84
C ASP A 370 -8.55 -15.45 12.80
N SER A 371 -8.63 -14.38 13.59
CA SER A 371 -7.70 -14.09 14.69
C SER A 371 -8.06 -14.98 15.87
N GLY A 372 -8.20 -16.28 15.62
CA GLY A 372 -8.15 -17.26 16.68
C GLY A 372 -6.81 -17.09 17.37
N ASP A 373 -6.82 -16.96 18.69
CA ASP A 373 -5.64 -17.27 19.48
C ASP A 373 -5.31 -18.73 19.17
N VAL A 374 -4.44 -18.97 18.19
CA VAL A 374 -4.00 -20.31 17.84
C VAL A 374 -3.16 -20.77 19.02
N ASP A 375 -3.79 -21.54 19.91
CA ASP A 375 -3.16 -22.05 21.12
C ASP A 375 -1.77 -22.58 20.77
N GLU A 376 -0.77 -22.06 21.48
CA GLU A 376 0.63 -22.32 21.21
C GLU A 376 0.86 -23.84 21.30
N TRP A 377 1.27 -24.46 20.19
CA TRP A 377 1.62 -25.88 20.15
C TRP A 377 2.73 -26.15 21.18
N ALA A 378 2.35 -26.61 22.37
CA ALA A 378 3.21 -26.70 23.55
C ALA A 378 4.38 -27.70 23.40
N SER A 379 4.37 -28.53 22.36
CA SER A 379 5.42 -29.50 22.07
C SER A 379 5.55 -29.76 20.57
N ASP A 380 6.80 -29.93 20.12
CA ASP A 380 7.18 -30.25 18.73
C ASP A 380 7.36 -31.77 18.50
N ASP A 381 6.91 -32.61 19.42
CA ASP A 381 6.91 -34.07 19.29
C ASP A 381 5.51 -34.59 18.96
N GLU A 382 5.42 -35.74 18.29
CA GLU A 382 4.18 -36.27 17.69
C GLU A 382 3.04 -36.37 18.72
N ASP A 383 3.31 -36.94 19.90
CA ASP A 383 2.34 -37.07 20.99
C ASP A 383 1.87 -35.71 21.54
N GLY A 384 2.77 -34.72 21.56
CA GLY A 384 2.46 -33.37 22.03
C GLY A 384 1.62 -32.58 21.03
N MET A 385 1.87 -32.77 19.74
CA MET A 385 1.05 -32.23 18.66
C MET A 385 -0.35 -32.86 18.67
N GLU A 386 -0.45 -34.17 18.92
CA GLU A 386 -1.73 -34.88 18.97
C GLU A 386 -2.59 -34.47 20.17
N ALA A 387 -1.98 -34.22 21.33
CA ALA A 387 -2.68 -33.70 22.50
C ALA A 387 -3.21 -32.27 22.28
N ALA A 388 -2.41 -31.40 21.63
CA ALA A 388 -2.83 -30.04 21.31
C ALA A 388 -4.02 -30.01 20.34
N ALA A 389 -3.98 -30.82 19.28
CA ALA A 389 -5.08 -30.94 18.30
C ALA A 389 -6.40 -31.41 18.94
N GLN A 390 -6.35 -32.25 19.98
CA GLN A 390 -7.54 -32.71 20.69
C GLN A 390 -8.13 -31.68 21.66
N ALA A 391 -7.34 -30.68 22.09
CA ALA A 391 -7.75 -29.65 23.03
C ALA A 391 -8.47 -28.45 22.38
N GLN A 392 -8.35 -28.28 21.06
CA GLN A 392 -8.89 -27.15 20.28
C GLN A 392 -10.45 -27.12 20.18
N GLY A 393 -11.17 -28.03 20.83
CA GLY A 393 -12.63 -28.14 20.71
C GLY A 393 -13.49 -27.15 21.51
N THR A 394 -12.91 -26.25 22.33
CA THR A 394 -13.69 -25.47 23.33
C THR A 394 -13.18 -24.06 23.67
N THR A 395 -12.51 -23.33 22.77
CA THR A 395 -12.20 -21.91 22.99
C THR A 395 -13.28 -21.00 22.39
N GLU A 396 -13.82 -20.09 23.20
CA GLU A 396 -14.72 -19.03 22.73
C GLU A 396 -13.95 -18.13 21.77
N VAL A 397 -14.27 -18.26 20.49
CA VAL A 397 -13.72 -17.49 19.38
C VAL A 397 -14.05 -16.01 19.55
N CYS A 398 -13.03 -15.16 19.66
CA CYS A 398 -13.19 -13.74 19.36
C CYS A 398 -13.45 -13.64 17.85
N ARG A 399 -14.72 -13.55 17.46
CA ARG A 399 -15.09 -13.54 16.04
C ARG A 399 -14.45 -12.34 15.35
N PRO A 400 -13.83 -12.49 14.17
CA PRO A 400 -13.66 -11.35 13.28
C PRO A 400 -14.97 -10.59 13.14
N VAL A 401 -14.86 -9.27 13.23
CA VAL A 401 -15.97 -8.35 13.01
C VAL A 401 -16.18 -8.20 11.49
N SER A 402 -16.54 -9.30 10.81
CA SER A 402 -16.89 -9.27 9.38
C SER A 402 -18.38 -8.98 9.22
N VAL A 403 -18.71 -8.16 8.23
CA VAL A 403 -20.10 -7.92 7.85
C VAL A 403 -20.63 -9.16 7.14
N PRO A 404 -21.84 -9.65 7.48
CA PRO A 404 -22.42 -10.80 6.79
C PRO A 404 -22.49 -10.58 5.28
N ALA A 405 -21.94 -11.53 4.50
CA ALA A 405 -21.82 -11.40 3.04
C ALA A 405 -23.16 -11.12 2.33
N GLN A 406 -24.29 -11.56 2.92
CA GLN A 406 -25.65 -11.32 2.40
C GLN A 406 -25.97 -9.82 2.27
N VAL A 407 -25.36 -8.96 3.10
CA VAL A 407 -25.53 -7.51 3.03
C VAL A 407 -25.00 -6.98 1.70
N PHE A 408 -23.82 -7.44 1.27
CA PHE A 408 -23.21 -7.06 -0.01
C PHE A 408 -23.95 -7.68 -1.20
N GLY A 409 -24.47 -8.90 -1.03
CA GLY A 409 -25.35 -9.55 -2.00
C GLY A 409 -26.63 -8.76 -2.24
N ALA A 410 -27.27 -8.25 -1.17
CA ALA A 410 -28.48 -7.44 -1.24
C ALA A 410 -28.26 -6.09 -1.95
N GLN A 411 -27.06 -5.50 -1.79
CA GLN A 411 -26.68 -4.25 -2.48
C GLN A 411 -26.14 -4.46 -3.91
N ASN A 412 -26.09 -5.71 -4.40
CA ASN A 412 -25.53 -6.06 -5.71
C ASN A 412 -24.10 -5.51 -5.92
N ILE A 413 -23.23 -5.62 -4.91
CA ILE A 413 -21.84 -5.14 -5.01
C ILE A 413 -21.02 -5.95 -6.04
N LEU A 414 -21.23 -7.27 -6.11
CA LEU A 414 -20.47 -8.15 -7.00
C LEU A 414 -20.45 -7.71 -8.47
N PRO A 415 -21.59 -7.40 -9.13
CA PRO A 415 -21.58 -6.88 -10.49
C PRO A 415 -20.74 -5.60 -10.70
N HIS A 416 -20.69 -4.70 -9.71
CA HIS A 416 -19.88 -3.48 -9.81
C HIS A 416 -18.39 -3.81 -9.80
N VAL A 417 -17.97 -4.65 -8.85
CA VAL A 417 -16.58 -5.12 -8.74
C VAL A 417 -16.17 -5.92 -9.98
N TYR A 418 -17.04 -6.81 -10.46
CA TYR A 418 -16.77 -7.58 -11.66
C TYR A 418 -16.63 -6.71 -12.91
N SER A 419 -17.49 -5.69 -13.07
CA SER A 419 -17.38 -4.71 -14.16
C SER A 419 -16.04 -3.98 -14.16
N ILE A 420 -15.52 -3.63 -12.97
CA ILE A 420 -14.17 -3.05 -12.83
C ILE A 420 -13.13 -4.03 -13.37
N VAL A 421 -13.11 -5.27 -12.87
CA VAL A 421 -12.15 -6.31 -13.28
C VAL A 421 -12.19 -6.52 -14.79
N GLN A 422 -13.39 -6.62 -15.39
CA GLN A 422 -13.56 -6.73 -16.84
C GLN A 422 -12.97 -5.54 -17.60
N SER A 423 -13.13 -4.33 -17.06
CA SER A 423 -12.69 -3.09 -17.70
C SER A 423 -11.20 -2.86 -17.61
N VAL A 424 -10.52 -3.46 -16.63
CA VAL A 424 -9.07 -3.34 -16.44
C VAL A 424 -8.29 -4.56 -16.92
N VAL A 425 -8.92 -5.49 -17.67
CA VAL A 425 -8.21 -6.65 -18.28
C VAL A 425 -7.04 -6.19 -19.14
N THR A 426 -7.21 -5.14 -19.94
CA THR A 426 -6.14 -4.57 -20.76
C THR A 426 -5.89 -3.13 -20.36
N VAL A 427 -4.65 -2.81 -19.95
CA VAL A 427 -4.23 -1.40 -19.80
C VAL A 427 -4.03 -0.79 -21.18
N PRO A 428 -4.54 0.43 -21.46
CA PRO A 428 -4.27 1.15 -22.70
C PRO A 428 -2.77 1.26 -22.99
N ALA A 429 -2.39 1.16 -24.27
CA ALA A 429 -1.01 1.33 -24.70
C ALA A 429 -0.55 2.79 -24.57
N HIS A 430 0.77 2.99 -24.50
CA HIS A 430 1.43 4.30 -24.51
C HIS A 430 1.06 5.24 -23.35
N LEU A 431 0.71 4.68 -22.18
CA LEU A 431 0.55 5.46 -20.96
C LEU A 431 1.89 5.73 -20.28
N ALA A 432 1.98 6.85 -19.55
CA ALA A 432 3.08 7.15 -18.65
C ALA A 432 3.17 6.06 -17.58
N ALA A 433 4.40 5.62 -17.24
CA ALA A 433 4.62 4.52 -16.30
C ALA A 433 3.84 4.67 -14.98
N PRO A 434 3.78 5.86 -14.33
CA PRO A 434 3.05 5.99 -13.07
C PRO A 434 1.52 5.83 -13.21
N VAL A 435 0.96 6.07 -14.41
CA VAL A 435 -0.45 5.82 -14.73
C VAL A 435 -0.68 4.32 -14.99
N VAL A 436 0.31 3.61 -15.53
CA VAL A 436 0.28 2.14 -15.65
C VAL A 436 0.30 1.50 -14.26
N ASP A 437 1.12 2.02 -13.35
CA ASP A 437 1.17 1.57 -11.95
C ASP A 437 -0.18 1.78 -11.24
N ASP A 438 -0.89 2.88 -11.53
CA ASP A 438 -2.26 3.09 -11.04
C ASP A 438 -3.23 1.98 -11.48
N PHE A 439 -3.13 1.50 -12.73
CA PHE A 439 -3.93 0.36 -13.18
C PHE A 439 -3.56 -0.93 -12.47
N ALA A 440 -2.29 -1.15 -12.13
CA ALA A 440 -1.87 -2.30 -11.34
C ALA A 440 -2.53 -2.28 -9.94
N ALA A 441 -2.53 -1.13 -9.27
CA ALA A 441 -3.21 -0.94 -8.00
C ALA A 441 -4.74 -1.18 -8.10
N ILE A 442 -5.39 -0.68 -9.17
CA ILE A 442 -6.82 -0.95 -9.39
C ILE A 442 -7.07 -2.44 -9.59
N ARG A 443 -6.24 -3.13 -10.40
CA ARG A 443 -6.36 -4.58 -10.66
C ARG A 443 -6.26 -5.39 -9.37
N GLU A 444 -5.20 -5.15 -8.59
CA GLU A 444 -4.95 -5.83 -7.33
C GLU A 444 -6.13 -5.67 -6.37
N ARG A 445 -6.57 -4.41 -6.12
CA ARG A 445 -7.66 -4.14 -5.18
C ARG A 445 -9.01 -4.67 -5.66
N ALA A 446 -9.28 -4.63 -6.96
CA ALA A 446 -10.50 -5.19 -7.53
C ALA A 446 -10.53 -6.72 -7.44
N LEU A 447 -9.39 -7.39 -7.69
CA LEU A 447 -9.26 -8.84 -7.58
C LEU A 447 -9.34 -9.32 -6.13
N ASN A 448 -8.74 -8.61 -5.17
CA ASN A 448 -8.86 -8.93 -3.75
C ASN A 448 -10.32 -8.81 -3.26
N CYS A 449 -11.01 -7.73 -3.65
CA CYS A 449 -12.43 -7.58 -3.35
C CYS A 449 -13.29 -8.68 -4.01
N LEU A 450 -13.01 -9.01 -5.28
CA LEU A 450 -13.67 -10.11 -6.00
C LEU A 450 -13.43 -11.46 -5.31
N THR A 451 -12.23 -11.70 -4.80
CA THR A 451 -11.86 -12.92 -4.08
C THR A 451 -12.71 -13.07 -2.83
N ASN A 452 -12.81 -12.03 -1.99
CA ASN A 452 -13.60 -12.08 -0.76
C ASN A 452 -15.11 -12.19 -1.03
N LEU A 453 -15.63 -11.48 -2.03
CA LEU A 453 -17.02 -11.64 -2.47
C LEU A 453 -17.29 -13.07 -2.96
N THR A 454 -16.38 -13.63 -3.76
CA THR A 454 -16.49 -15.00 -4.28
C THR A 454 -16.39 -16.01 -3.15
N ALA A 455 -15.54 -15.80 -2.15
CA ALA A 455 -15.38 -16.72 -1.03
C ALA A 455 -16.63 -16.77 -0.14
N HIS A 456 -17.30 -15.64 0.08
CA HIS A 456 -18.30 -15.52 1.15
C HIS A 456 -19.77 -15.35 0.72
N LEU A 457 -20.04 -14.91 -0.52
CA LEU A 457 -21.43 -14.74 -0.97
C LEU A 457 -22.22 -16.06 -1.02
N SER A 458 -23.53 -16.00 -0.80
CA SER A 458 -24.38 -17.17 -1.03
C SER A 458 -24.33 -17.59 -2.51
N VAL A 459 -24.54 -18.88 -2.81
CA VAL A 459 -24.60 -19.37 -4.19
C VAL A 459 -25.62 -18.59 -5.02
N ALA A 460 -26.76 -18.24 -4.40
CA ALA A 460 -27.82 -17.46 -5.04
C ALA A 460 -27.38 -16.02 -5.35
N ASP A 461 -26.59 -15.37 -4.50
CA ASP A 461 -26.05 -14.03 -4.76
C ASP A 461 -24.93 -14.07 -5.80
N LEU A 462 -24.02 -15.04 -5.68
CA LEU A 462 -22.87 -15.21 -6.56
C LEU A 462 -23.29 -15.43 -8.02
N THR A 463 -24.32 -16.25 -8.24
CA THR A 463 -24.79 -16.64 -9.57
C THR A 463 -25.88 -15.71 -10.13
N ARG A 464 -26.40 -14.76 -9.34
CA ARG A 464 -27.48 -13.84 -9.78
C ARG A 464 -27.05 -12.91 -10.92
N GLY A 465 -25.79 -12.50 -10.93
CA GLY A 465 -25.28 -11.45 -11.83
C GLY A 465 -23.95 -11.78 -12.51
N CYS A 466 -23.37 -12.94 -12.24
CA CYS A 466 -22.06 -13.33 -12.78
C CYS A 466 -22.07 -14.81 -13.20
N ASP A 467 -21.63 -15.08 -14.43
CA ASP A 467 -21.29 -16.43 -14.87
C ASP A 467 -19.84 -16.70 -14.45
N LEU A 468 -19.63 -17.64 -13.53
CA LEU A 468 -18.31 -17.98 -13.00
C LEU A 468 -17.34 -18.43 -14.10
N ASN A 469 -17.82 -19.04 -15.19
CA ASN A 469 -16.97 -19.39 -16.33
C ASN A 469 -16.43 -18.13 -17.01
N GLN A 470 -17.28 -17.14 -17.19
CA GLN A 470 -16.89 -15.86 -17.76
C GLN A 470 -15.99 -15.07 -16.80
N VAL A 471 -16.23 -15.12 -15.49
CA VAL A 471 -15.34 -14.52 -14.49
C VAL A 471 -13.96 -15.17 -14.55
N PHE A 472 -13.88 -16.50 -14.55
CA PHE A 472 -12.63 -17.25 -14.61
C PHE A 472 -11.82 -16.92 -15.88
N ARG A 473 -12.47 -16.88 -17.05
CA ARG A 473 -11.83 -16.48 -18.32
C ARG A 473 -11.32 -15.05 -18.29
N VAL A 474 -12.07 -14.12 -17.72
CA VAL A 474 -11.68 -12.71 -17.59
C VAL A 474 -10.46 -12.55 -16.68
N VAL A 475 -10.43 -13.21 -15.53
CA VAL A 475 -9.30 -13.16 -14.60
C VAL A 475 -8.03 -13.77 -15.23
N LEU A 476 -8.17 -14.86 -16.00
CA LEU A 476 -7.05 -15.42 -16.76
C LEU A 476 -6.58 -14.53 -17.91
N ALA A 477 -7.49 -13.86 -18.61
CA ALA A 477 -7.11 -12.89 -19.64
C ALA A 477 -6.34 -11.71 -19.04
N LEU A 478 -6.72 -11.25 -17.84
CA LEU A 478 -5.99 -10.23 -17.10
C LEU A 478 -4.59 -10.73 -16.73
N TYR A 479 -4.48 -11.98 -16.24
CA TYR A 479 -3.18 -12.60 -15.98
C TYR A 479 -2.30 -12.63 -17.22
N ALA A 480 -2.83 -13.06 -18.37
CA ALA A 480 -2.09 -13.09 -19.62
C ALA A 480 -1.59 -11.70 -20.05
N ASP A 481 -2.41 -10.65 -19.90
CA ASP A 481 -2.00 -9.26 -20.17
C ASP A 481 -0.85 -8.80 -19.25
N VAL A 482 -0.88 -9.17 -17.97
CA VAL A 482 0.22 -8.89 -17.01
C VAL A 482 1.51 -9.58 -17.44
N GLN A 483 1.43 -10.88 -17.80
CA GLN A 483 2.61 -11.66 -18.19
C GLN A 483 3.24 -11.14 -19.50
N VAL A 484 2.44 -10.78 -20.50
CA VAL A 484 2.96 -10.17 -21.75
C VAL A 484 3.73 -8.88 -21.46
N LYS A 485 3.19 -8.01 -20.61
CA LYS A 485 3.86 -6.75 -20.22
C LYS A 485 5.14 -6.99 -19.43
N HIS A 486 5.17 -8.04 -18.60
CA HIS A 486 6.39 -8.43 -17.89
C HIS A 486 7.50 -8.88 -18.85
N GLU A 487 7.15 -9.69 -19.85
CA GLU A 487 8.08 -10.13 -20.88
C GLU A 487 8.61 -8.96 -21.72
N GLU A 488 7.73 -8.02 -22.10
CA GLU A 488 8.12 -6.78 -22.80
C GLU A 488 9.08 -5.92 -21.96
N SER A 489 8.78 -5.72 -20.67
CA SER A 489 9.64 -4.96 -19.74
C SER A 489 11.03 -5.60 -19.58
N LYS A 490 11.07 -6.93 -19.40
CA LYS A 490 12.32 -7.71 -19.35
C LYS A 490 13.13 -7.58 -20.64
N ALA A 491 12.48 -7.68 -21.79
CA ALA A 491 13.15 -7.52 -23.09
C ALA A 491 13.75 -6.12 -23.28
N MET A 492 13.18 -5.11 -22.62
CA MET A 492 13.66 -3.73 -22.62
C MET A 492 14.72 -3.43 -21.53
N PHE A 493 15.15 -4.42 -20.76
CA PHE A 493 16.10 -4.26 -19.62
C PHE A 493 15.67 -3.19 -18.61
N GLN A 494 14.36 -3.00 -18.44
CA GLN A 494 13.86 -2.15 -17.37
C GLN A 494 13.96 -2.93 -16.04
N PRO A 495 14.33 -2.26 -14.93
CA PRO A 495 14.37 -2.93 -13.63
C PRO A 495 13.01 -3.58 -13.36
N ASP A 496 13.00 -4.80 -12.80
CA ASP A 496 11.78 -5.49 -12.38
C ASP A 496 10.94 -4.51 -11.55
N GLN A 497 9.81 -4.06 -12.10
CA GLN A 497 8.86 -3.28 -11.34
C GLN A 497 8.29 -4.20 -10.28
N ALA A 498 8.54 -3.90 -9.01
CA ALA A 498 8.15 -4.73 -7.87
C ALA A 498 6.64 -5.04 -7.81
N SER A 499 5.79 -4.30 -8.53
CA SER A 499 4.32 -4.38 -8.43
C SER A 499 3.66 -5.54 -9.18
N THR A 500 4.38 -6.35 -9.98
CA THR A 500 3.72 -7.45 -10.72
C THR A 500 3.40 -8.65 -9.83
N GLY A 501 4.17 -8.85 -8.75
CA GLY A 501 3.95 -9.95 -7.81
C GLY A 501 2.59 -9.88 -7.11
N ASP A 502 2.17 -8.69 -6.72
CA ASP A 502 0.91 -8.48 -5.99
C ASP A 502 -0.32 -8.74 -6.88
N VAL A 503 -0.26 -8.31 -8.15
CA VAL A 503 -1.33 -8.60 -9.12
C VAL A 503 -1.39 -10.09 -9.43
N ASP A 504 -0.24 -10.76 -9.59
CA ASP A 504 -0.18 -12.22 -9.79
C ASP A 504 -0.79 -12.98 -8.59
N ALA A 505 -0.49 -12.54 -7.37
CA ALA A 505 -1.07 -13.10 -6.15
C ALA A 505 -2.59 -12.92 -6.12
N ALA A 506 -3.07 -11.70 -6.40
CA ALA A 506 -4.49 -11.38 -6.42
C ALA A 506 -5.26 -12.17 -7.50
N VAL A 507 -4.66 -12.37 -8.68
CA VAL A 507 -5.20 -13.25 -9.73
C VAL A 507 -5.34 -14.67 -9.23
N MET A 508 -4.27 -15.24 -8.68
CA MET A 508 -4.28 -16.65 -8.25
C MET A 508 -5.22 -16.87 -7.07
N ALA A 509 -5.34 -15.90 -6.16
CA ALA A 509 -6.31 -15.91 -5.08
C ALA A 509 -7.75 -15.92 -5.61
N ALA A 510 -8.07 -15.05 -6.58
CA ALA A 510 -9.40 -14.99 -7.19
C ALA A 510 -9.75 -16.28 -7.94
N LEU A 511 -8.83 -16.83 -8.73
CA LEU A 511 -9.01 -18.11 -9.42
C LEU A 511 -9.18 -19.27 -8.42
N SER A 512 -8.38 -19.29 -7.35
CA SER A 512 -8.48 -20.30 -6.30
C SER A 512 -9.84 -20.24 -5.60
N ALA A 513 -10.35 -19.04 -5.28
CA ALA A 513 -11.67 -18.87 -4.68
C ALA A 513 -12.78 -19.37 -5.61
N LEU A 514 -12.74 -19.04 -6.91
CA LEU A 514 -13.71 -19.53 -7.90
C LEU A 514 -13.73 -21.06 -7.98
N VAL A 515 -12.55 -21.68 -8.05
CA VAL A 515 -12.41 -23.14 -8.11
C VAL A 515 -12.90 -23.79 -6.83
N LEU A 516 -12.57 -23.23 -5.66
CA LEU A 516 -13.03 -23.72 -4.36
C LEU A 516 -14.56 -23.71 -4.30
N ARG A 517 -15.19 -22.59 -4.65
CA ARG A 517 -16.66 -22.48 -4.71
C ARG A 517 -17.28 -23.46 -5.70
N SER A 518 -16.64 -23.68 -6.85
CA SER A 518 -17.10 -24.69 -7.82
C SER A 518 -17.09 -26.10 -7.24
N VAL A 519 -16.06 -26.45 -6.47
CA VAL A 519 -15.91 -27.77 -5.85
C VAL A 519 -16.87 -27.93 -4.67
N ASP A 520 -16.86 -27.01 -3.71
CA ASP A 520 -17.59 -27.14 -2.46
C ASP A 520 -19.11 -27.00 -2.66
N ASP A 521 -19.56 -26.06 -3.50
CA ASP A 521 -20.97 -25.81 -3.76
C ASP A 521 -21.50 -26.55 -5.01
N ASN A 522 -20.68 -27.38 -5.66
CA ASN A 522 -21.00 -28.07 -6.92
C ASN A 522 -21.48 -27.12 -8.04
N ILE A 523 -20.90 -25.92 -8.14
CA ILE A 523 -21.19 -24.97 -9.21
C ILE A 523 -20.40 -25.36 -10.47
N PRO A 524 -21.04 -25.49 -11.65
CA PRO A 524 -20.32 -25.80 -12.89
C PRO A 524 -19.24 -24.77 -13.23
N LEU A 525 -18.01 -25.23 -13.41
CA LEU A 525 -16.87 -24.42 -13.85
C LEU A 525 -16.01 -25.22 -14.83
N GLU A 526 -15.87 -24.69 -16.04
CA GLU A 526 -15.03 -25.24 -17.10
C GLU A 526 -13.61 -24.70 -16.99
N VAL A 527 -12.67 -25.59 -16.69
CA VAL A 527 -11.24 -25.29 -16.70
C VAL A 527 -10.62 -25.98 -17.91
N ALA A 528 -10.40 -25.24 -18.98
CA ALA A 528 -9.76 -25.75 -20.19
C ALA A 528 -8.28 -26.12 -19.92
N PRO A 529 -7.69 -27.07 -20.67
CA PRO A 529 -6.29 -27.47 -20.48
C PRO A 529 -5.30 -26.31 -20.61
N GLU A 530 -5.53 -25.35 -21.53
CA GLU A 530 -4.69 -24.15 -21.63
C GLU A 530 -4.69 -23.30 -20.36
N HIS A 531 -5.82 -23.21 -19.66
CA HIS A 531 -5.97 -22.45 -18.43
C HIS A 531 -5.18 -23.09 -17.29
N LEU A 532 -5.19 -24.43 -17.24
CA LEU A 532 -4.40 -25.18 -16.26
C LEU A 532 -2.89 -24.96 -16.49
N GLY A 533 -2.44 -24.87 -17.74
CA GLY A 533 -1.04 -24.56 -18.07
C GLY A 533 -0.53 -23.28 -17.43
N ALA A 534 -1.34 -22.21 -17.44
CA ALA A 534 -0.98 -20.93 -16.81
C ALA A 534 -0.87 -21.04 -15.28
N VAL A 535 -1.78 -21.78 -14.64
CA VAL A 535 -1.75 -22.02 -13.18
C VAL A 535 -0.53 -22.84 -12.78
N LEU A 536 -0.20 -23.90 -13.55
CA LEU A 536 0.99 -24.72 -13.31
C LEU A 536 2.28 -23.90 -13.45
N ALA A 537 2.36 -23.03 -14.47
CA ALA A 537 3.51 -22.14 -14.65
C ALA A 537 3.67 -21.17 -13.47
N SER A 538 2.58 -20.58 -13.00
CA SER A 538 2.58 -19.71 -11.81
C SER A 538 3.09 -20.45 -10.57
N ALA A 539 2.56 -21.65 -10.29
CA ALA A 539 2.99 -22.47 -9.16
C ALA A 539 4.50 -22.80 -9.15
N GLN A 540 5.11 -22.93 -10.33
CA GLN A 540 6.51 -23.32 -10.48
C GLN A 540 7.49 -22.13 -10.51
N ALA A 541 7.07 -20.99 -11.03
CA ALA A 541 8.00 -19.93 -11.44
C ALA A 541 7.59 -18.52 -11.03
N SER A 542 6.42 -18.30 -10.43
CA SER A 542 6.03 -16.94 -9.99
C SER A 542 6.99 -16.42 -8.92
N PRO A 543 7.44 -15.15 -9.00
CA PRO A 543 8.27 -14.55 -7.96
C PRO A 543 7.52 -14.36 -6.63
N SER A 544 6.19 -14.20 -6.66
CA SER A 544 5.37 -14.06 -5.45
C SER A 544 5.13 -15.42 -4.78
N VAL A 545 5.46 -15.51 -3.50
CA VAL A 545 5.22 -16.68 -2.65
C VAL A 545 3.72 -16.95 -2.53
N GLU A 546 2.93 -15.89 -2.42
CA GLU A 546 1.47 -15.90 -2.29
C GLU A 546 0.83 -16.42 -3.58
N ALA A 547 1.30 -15.96 -4.75
CA ALA A 547 0.85 -16.45 -6.05
C ALA A 547 1.14 -17.94 -6.22
N ARG A 548 2.35 -18.40 -5.86
CA ARG A 548 2.71 -19.83 -5.91
C ARG A 548 1.82 -20.65 -4.97
N SER A 549 1.64 -20.20 -3.73
CA SER A 549 0.80 -20.85 -2.72
C SER A 549 -0.65 -20.97 -3.19
N CYS A 550 -1.24 -19.88 -3.71
CA CYS A 550 -2.61 -19.88 -4.24
C CYS A 550 -2.75 -20.78 -5.48
N ALA A 551 -1.76 -20.79 -6.38
CA ALA A 551 -1.77 -21.66 -7.55
C ALA A 551 -1.73 -23.15 -7.15
N VAL A 552 -0.91 -23.50 -6.16
CA VAL A 552 -0.85 -24.86 -5.59
C VAL A 552 -2.18 -25.24 -4.94
N ARG A 553 -2.79 -24.34 -4.16
CA ARG A 553 -4.10 -24.56 -3.54
C ARG A 553 -5.19 -24.78 -4.58
N LEU A 554 -5.18 -24.00 -5.66
CA LEU A 554 -6.07 -24.17 -6.81
C LEU A 554 -5.88 -25.55 -7.44
N ILE A 555 -4.63 -25.95 -7.71
CA ILE A 555 -4.29 -27.27 -8.25
C ILE A 555 -4.80 -28.40 -7.34
N GLY A 556 -4.53 -28.31 -6.04
CA GLY A 556 -5.02 -29.28 -5.05
C GLY A 556 -6.54 -29.39 -5.06
N THR A 557 -7.24 -28.26 -5.12
CA THR A 557 -8.70 -28.22 -5.17
C THR A 557 -9.26 -28.82 -6.46
N LEU A 558 -8.66 -28.55 -7.62
CA LEU A 558 -9.03 -29.21 -8.88
C LEU A 558 -8.78 -30.72 -8.83
N GLY A 559 -7.68 -31.13 -8.21
CA GLY A 559 -7.31 -32.53 -8.06
C GLY A 559 -8.29 -33.35 -7.21
N LYS A 560 -9.17 -32.71 -6.42
CA LYS A 560 -10.29 -33.39 -5.72
C LYS A 560 -11.40 -33.84 -6.68
N LYS A 561 -11.54 -33.20 -7.84
CA LYS A 561 -12.52 -33.61 -8.86
C LYS A 561 -12.04 -34.89 -9.54
N PRO A 562 -12.95 -35.80 -9.96
CA PRO A 562 -12.56 -36.97 -10.75
C PRO A 562 -11.80 -36.55 -12.00
N HIS A 563 -10.63 -37.15 -12.22
CA HIS A 563 -9.77 -36.86 -13.37
C HIS A 563 -9.05 -38.13 -13.82
N SER A 564 -8.52 -38.11 -15.04
CA SER A 564 -7.85 -39.26 -15.64
C SER A 564 -6.42 -39.44 -15.09
N LEU A 565 -5.87 -40.66 -15.17
CA LEU A 565 -4.48 -40.92 -14.77
C LEU A 565 -3.45 -40.04 -15.52
N PRO A 566 -3.60 -39.76 -16.84
CA PRO A 566 -2.75 -38.80 -17.52
C PRO A 566 -2.81 -37.39 -16.94
N GLU A 567 -3.99 -36.88 -16.60
CA GLU A 567 -4.15 -35.56 -15.96
C GLU A 567 -3.52 -35.57 -14.56
N ASN A 568 -3.75 -36.64 -13.79
CA ASN A 568 -3.14 -36.82 -12.47
C ASN A 568 -1.61 -36.75 -12.54
N LYS A 569 -1.01 -37.38 -13.57
CA LYS A 569 0.43 -37.35 -13.80
C LYS A 569 0.98 -35.95 -14.10
N VAL A 570 0.21 -35.10 -14.78
CA VAL A 570 0.58 -33.69 -15.00
C VAL A 570 0.61 -32.95 -13.66
N LEU A 571 -0.44 -33.10 -12.84
CA LEU A 571 -0.50 -32.50 -11.50
C LEU A 571 0.66 -33.02 -10.61
N ALA A 572 0.90 -34.32 -10.63
CA ALA A 572 1.98 -34.97 -9.88
C ALA A 572 3.35 -34.41 -10.24
N THR A 573 3.63 -34.24 -11.53
CA THR A 573 4.93 -33.72 -12.00
C THR A 573 5.14 -32.28 -11.54
N CYS A 574 4.08 -31.46 -11.60
CA CYS A 574 4.11 -30.09 -11.09
C CYS A 574 4.35 -30.08 -9.58
N LEU A 575 3.52 -30.76 -8.79
CA LEU A 575 3.63 -30.80 -7.33
C LEU A 575 4.98 -31.36 -6.86
N SER A 576 5.53 -32.36 -7.54
CA SER A 576 6.88 -32.90 -7.23
C SER A 576 7.99 -31.87 -7.43
N THR A 577 7.83 -30.99 -8.42
CA THR A 577 8.76 -29.88 -8.66
C THR A 577 8.62 -28.82 -7.56
N VAL A 578 7.39 -28.39 -7.27
CA VAL A 578 7.10 -27.33 -6.29
C VAL A 578 7.33 -27.80 -4.84
N LEU A 579 7.30 -29.11 -4.55
CA LEU A 579 7.64 -29.66 -3.23
C LEU A 579 9.07 -29.29 -2.77
N ARG A 580 9.94 -28.87 -3.71
CA ARG A 580 11.31 -28.44 -3.45
C ARG A 580 11.45 -26.92 -3.30
N ASP A 581 10.33 -26.18 -3.19
CA ASP A 581 10.35 -24.73 -3.01
C ASP A 581 11.13 -24.34 -1.74
N THR A 582 11.79 -23.18 -1.82
CA THR A 582 12.56 -22.65 -0.70
C THR A 582 11.67 -22.07 0.38
N ASP A 583 10.43 -21.67 0.06
CA ASP A 583 9.49 -21.09 0.99
C ASP A 583 8.69 -22.16 1.75
N LEU A 584 8.52 -21.99 3.06
CA LEU A 584 7.79 -22.95 3.89
C LEU A 584 6.27 -22.95 3.60
N ALA A 585 5.67 -21.79 3.32
CA ALA A 585 4.24 -21.68 3.03
C ALA A 585 3.87 -22.46 1.77
N VAL A 586 4.66 -22.30 0.71
CA VAL A 586 4.46 -23.03 -0.55
C VAL A 586 4.57 -24.54 -0.33
N VAL A 587 5.58 -24.99 0.41
CA VAL A 587 5.76 -26.43 0.72
C VAL A 587 4.56 -26.96 1.52
N CYS A 588 4.03 -26.22 2.49
CA CYS A 588 2.85 -26.63 3.23
C CYS A 588 1.62 -26.81 2.32
N GLU A 589 1.37 -25.87 1.41
CA GLU A 589 0.28 -25.99 0.43
C GLU A 589 0.46 -27.19 -0.51
N VAL A 590 1.70 -27.48 -0.95
CA VAL A 590 1.98 -28.66 -1.78
C VAL A 590 1.66 -29.94 -1.01
N LEU A 591 2.05 -30.02 0.25
CA LEU A 591 1.76 -31.17 1.10
C LEU A 591 0.25 -31.37 1.26
N ASN A 592 -0.51 -30.31 1.53
CA ASN A 592 -1.97 -30.38 1.63
C ASN A 592 -2.62 -30.83 0.31
N ALA A 593 -2.17 -30.29 -0.82
CA ALA A 593 -2.62 -30.73 -2.13
C ALA A 593 -2.32 -32.22 -2.37
N LEU A 594 -1.14 -32.72 -1.96
CA LEU A 594 -0.80 -34.14 -2.05
C LEU A 594 -1.68 -35.00 -1.14
N PHE A 595 -1.98 -34.55 0.08
CA PHE A 595 -2.87 -35.29 0.99
C PHE A 595 -4.28 -35.39 0.40
N ASP A 596 -4.79 -34.29 -0.14
CA ASP A 596 -6.11 -34.23 -0.75
C ASP A 596 -6.23 -35.15 -1.97
N ILE A 597 -5.31 -35.04 -2.93
CA ILE A 597 -5.35 -35.80 -4.19
C ILE A 597 -5.11 -37.30 -3.94
N TYR A 598 -4.09 -37.63 -3.15
CA TYR A 598 -3.66 -39.01 -2.95
C TYR A 598 -4.25 -39.63 -1.69
N SER A 599 -5.28 -39.05 -1.10
CA SER A 599 -6.16 -39.77 -0.18
C SER A 599 -6.98 -40.85 -0.91
N ASP A 600 -7.18 -40.70 -2.22
CA ASP A 600 -7.88 -41.63 -3.09
C ASP A 600 -6.91 -42.65 -3.71
N GLU A 601 -7.10 -43.93 -3.40
CA GLU A 601 -6.27 -45.05 -3.85
C GLU A 601 -6.27 -45.21 -5.38
N GLN A 602 -7.25 -44.67 -6.11
CA GLN A 602 -7.28 -44.77 -7.58
C GLN A 602 -6.09 -44.10 -8.27
N TYR A 603 -5.43 -43.14 -7.60
CA TYR A 603 -4.28 -42.40 -8.12
C TYR A 603 -2.93 -42.97 -7.62
N ASP A 604 -2.92 -44.07 -6.87
CA ASP A 604 -1.69 -44.64 -6.28
C ASP A 604 -0.66 -45.08 -7.32
N ALA A 605 -1.11 -45.49 -8.50
CA ALA A 605 -0.21 -45.84 -9.61
C ALA A 605 0.73 -44.68 -9.98
N VAL A 606 0.20 -43.45 -10.04
CA VAL A 606 0.98 -42.24 -10.33
C VAL A 606 1.81 -41.84 -9.11
N PHE A 607 1.26 -41.97 -7.90
CA PHE A 607 1.98 -41.70 -6.66
C PHE A 607 3.27 -42.52 -6.54
N HIS A 608 3.19 -43.80 -6.91
CA HIS A 608 4.34 -44.69 -6.96
C HIS A 608 5.28 -44.37 -8.12
N GLU A 609 4.76 -44.09 -9.32
CA GLU A 609 5.57 -43.74 -10.48
C GLU A 609 6.47 -42.52 -10.22
N VAL A 610 5.92 -41.48 -9.57
CA VAL A 610 6.63 -40.23 -9.27
C VAL A 610 7.49 -40.32 -7.99
N ASN A 611 7.48 -41.47 -7.31
CA ASN A 611 8.21 -41.72 -6.05
C ASN A 611 7.87 -40.73 -4.92
N PHE A 612 6.60 -40.33 -4.79
CA PHE A 612 6.22 -39.36 -3.77
C PHE A 612 6.50 -39.83 -2.35
N LEU A 613 6.36 -41.12 -2.05
CA LEU A 613 6.65 -41.63 -0.70
C LEU A 613 8.06 -41.27 -0.23
N THR A 614 9.07 -41.49 -1.07
CA THR A 614 10.46 -41.16 -0.76
C THR A 614 10.68 -39.65 -0.65
N ALA A 615 10.03 -38.85 -1.51
CA ALA A 615 10.10 -37.40 -1.44
C ALA A 615 9.49 -36.87 -0.12
N LEU A 616 8.33 -37.38 0.28
CA LEU A 616 7.64 -37.02 1.53
C LEU A 616 8.47 -37.40 2.77
N GLU A 617 9.12 -38.56 2.78
CA GLU A 617 10.04 -38.95 3.85
C GLU A 617 11.23 -37.98 3.97
N HIS A 618 11.77 -37.54 2.85
CA HIS A 618 12.87 -36.58 2.82
C HIS A 618 12.44 -35.21 3.37
N VAL A 619 11.29 -34.70 2.91
CA VAL A 619 10.73 -33.43 3.42
C VAL A 619 10.43 -33.53 4.91
N SER A 620 9.83 -34.63 5.36
CA SER A 620 9.50 -34.86 6.77
C SER A 620 10.73 -34.78 7.69
N ALA A 621 11.88 -35.31 7.25
CA ALA A 621 13.12 -35.28 8.02
C ALA A 621 13.66 -33.85 8.24
N GLY A 622 13.48 -32.94 7.27
CA GLY A 622 13.96 -31.56 7.34
C GLY A 622 12.96 -30.56 7.93
N MET A 623 11.65 -30.84 7.82
CA MET A 623 10.60 -29.86 8.10
C MET A 623 10.57 -29.37 9.55
N LYS A 624 10.85 -30.25 10.54
CA LYS A 624 10.94 -29.85 11.96
C LYS A 624 12.02 -28.78 12.18
N SER A 625 13.19 -28.96 11.53
CA SER A 625 14.29 -28.00 11.66
C SER A 625 13.96 -26.68 10.96
N LYS A 626 13.33 -26.74 9.78
CA LYS A 626 12.95 -25.56 8.99
C LYS A 626 11.94 -24.67 9.72
N ILE A 627 10.87 -25.26 10.27
CA ILE A 627 9.89 -24.54 11.10
C ILE A 627 10.60 -23.82 12.25
N LYS A 628 11.51 -24.51 12.95
CA LYS A 628 12.22 -23.94 14.10
C LYS A 628 13.16 -22.79 13.71
N SER A 629 13.83 -22.86 12.56
CA SER A 629 14.73 -21.79 12.11
C SER A 629 13.97 -20.54 11.66
N GLU A 630 12.79 -20.71 11.05
CA GLU A 630 11.99 -19.62 10.48
C GLU A 630 10.93 -19.07 11.45
N ALA A 631 10.70 -19.73 12.60
CA ALA A 631 9.65 -19.35 13.57
C ALA A 631 9.75 -17.92 14.12
N LYS A 632 10.90 -17.25 14.01
CA LYS A 632 11.06 -15.85 14.47
C LYS A 632 10.69 -14.82 13.40
N SER A 633 10.67 -15.23 12.13
CA SER A 633 10.42 -14.37 10.98
C SER A 633 9.04 -14.57 10.36
N LEU A 634 8.35 -15.66 10.69
CA LEU A 634 7.01 -15.98 10.20
C LEU A 634 5.94 -15.57 11.22
N ASP A 635 4.74 -15.33 10.72
CA ASP A 635 3.58 -15.11 11.59
C ASP A 635 3.20 -16.39 12.36
N ARG A 636 2.44 -16.20 13.44
CA ARG A 636 2.06 -17.30 14.34
C ARG A 636 1.12 -18.30 13.68
N GLU A 637 0.26 -17.83 12.77
CA GLU A 637 -0.73 -18.63 12.04
C GLU A 637 -0.03 -19.60 11.07
N LEU A 638 0.92 -19.14 10.29
CA LEU A 638 1.72 -19.96 9.37
C LEU A 638 2.57 -20.97 10.13
N ILE A 639 3.13 -20.62 11.29
CA ILE A 639 3.84 -21.58 12.14
C ILE A 639 2.90 -22.68 12.62
N ALA A 640 1.70 -22.31 13.09
CA ALA A 640 0.71 -23.28 13.52
C ALA A 640 0.27 -24.18 12.37
N HIS A 641 -0.02 -23.60 11.20
CA HIS A 641 -0.36 -24.32 9.98
C HIS A 641 0.76 -25.26 9.53
N ALA A 642 2.03 -24.85 9.62
CA ALA A 642 3.17 -25.69 9.28
C ALA A 642 3.34 -26.86 10.26
N LYS A 643 3.08 -26.65 11.56
CA LYS A 643 3.09 -27.73 12.56
C LYS A 643 1.98 -28.73 12.31
N GLU A 644 0.77 -28.26 12.02
CA GLU A 644 -0.37 -29.11 11.64
C GLU A 644 -0.06 -29.93 10.37
N THR A 645 0.43 -29.26 9.33
CA THR A 645 0.80 -29.90 8.06
C THR A 645 1.88 -30.96 8.26
N ARG A 646 2.85 -30.73 9.16
CA ARG A 646 3.86 -31.73 9.52
C ARG A 646 3.25 -32.94 10.24
N LEU A 647 2.30 -32.74 11.15
CA LEU A 647 1.59 -33.84 11.81
C LEU A 647 0.83 -34.67 10.76
N ASN A 648 0.12 -34.01 9.85
CA ASN A 648 -0.60 -34.66 8.76
C ASN A 648 0.35 -35.41 7.81
N LEU A 649 1.53 -34.86 7.52
CA LEU A 649 2.58 -35.53 6.75
C LEU A 649 3.02 -36.86 7.39
N LEU A 650 3.31 -36.86 8.69
CA LEU A 650 3.72 -38.08 9.40
C LEU A 650 2.64 -39.16 9.35
N ARG A 651 1.38 -38.77 9.58
CA ARG A 651 0.20 -39.65 9.49
C ARG A 651 0.02 -40.20 8.07
N PHE A 652 0.15 -39.34 7.06
CA PHE A 652 -0.03 -39.70 5.66
C PHE A 652 1.06 -40.68 5.17
N ILE A 653 2.33 -40.46 5.55
CA ILE A 653 3.43 -41.39 5.25
C ILE A 653 3.16 -42.77 5.88
N LYS A 654 2.72 -42.79 7.14
CA LYS A 654 2.38 -44.03 7.86
C LYS A 654 1.23 -44.77 7.16
N TYR A 655 0.18 -44.04 6.77
CA TYR A 655 -0.95 -44.57 6.01
C TYR A 655 -0.49 -45.20 4.68
N LYS A 656 0.26 -44.45 3.85
CA LYS A 656 0.73 -44.95 2.55
C LYS A 656 1.64 -46.18 2.66
N LYS A 657 2.50 -46.27 3.68
CA LYS A 657 3.32 -47.47 3.93
C LYS A 657 2.49 -48.70 4.28
N GLN A 658 1.38 -48.54 4.99
CA GLN A 658 0.49 -49.64 5.35
C GLN A 658 -0.28 -50.18 4.14
N HIS A 659 -0.64 -49.29 3.20
CA HIS A 659 -1.40 -49.63 2.00
C HIS A 659 -0.54 -50.00 0.78
N GLN A 660 0.78 -49.79 0.82
CA GLN A 660 1.75 -50.17 -0.24
C GLN A 660 1.88 -51.68 -0.51
N ARG A 661 1.18 -52.54 0.26
CA ARG A 661 1.32 -54.02 0.22
C ARG A 661 0.09 -54.78 -0.31
N ARG A 662 -0.88 -54.09 -0.90
CA ARG A 662 -1.98 -54.70 -1.65
C ARG A 662 -1.88 -54.28 -3.11
#